data_AF-A0A4U8Q6M2-F1
#
_entry.id   AF-A0A4U8Q6M2-F1
#
_cell.length_a   1.000
_cell.length_b   1.000
_cell.length_c   1.000
_cell.angle_alpha   90.00
_cell.angle_beta   90.00
_cell.angle_gamma   90.00
#
_symmetry.space_group_name_H-M   'P 1'
#
loop_
_entity.id
_entity.type
_entity.pdbx_description
1 polymer ?
#
loop_
_entity_poly.entity_id
_entity_poly.type
_entity_poly.pdbx_seq_one_letter_code
_entity_poly.pdbx_strand_id
1 'polypeptide(L)'
;MKLSFKDYCIKYHKEEMISQWDYDTNKQSPGEVPSSSKIPVAWKCGKGHSWTMSPAWRTRCKNTDCPYCSRRRASSEYNLAITDPKMLDFWDYDRNKVLPEEVLPRSEVKYWWKCGKGHSWSLGPNEQYRLEGCPYCNGSRVSEDYNLEALFPEIAKEWDYEKNKLDPKEIHPYSGKKVFWVCSFNQSHKWQAVIVNRTKNAQGCPECNKQSKSSFPEQAVFYYMKKFFPDCQNRAMISGFEVDIYIPDFKLGIEYNGVFHEIYNREAFDKKKVEYLRRQGMDILTIRECKNQTRNQNKSQSSEQSMLQSKVDYHIQNANHIQNTNHDMSHCHTRNGHPSSQCLKQFSISSQNQCNNEEDSPEEEKQKILETGEITCQVDASYKYMNEVISKIFKYINVKYYLDTNGEINADIDVNRDRHYIRTLLVNGRKENSLASRYPKLAREWHKEANWPITPEMVSFGEGSPYVWKCEYGHVWKATPNKRTNRNQNCPYCSGHRVSNENRLSKVKPGIAKMWDKAKNGKLTPDDVAVNSHINVSWKCEKGHLWQRSVKEMVRSGRCPYCSGRRFTKENSLAEKYPHLLEQWDWDKNDISPWEISYGNKVEAWWICDKGHSWKARVANRSMLDRGCPYCSKRLATVDENFAIQYPELAKEWNYTRNGKLNPQDVRPRSNKKVWWICPQGHEWECEINNRVMGCKCPKCRSRYVRNGESLIKMYPDVAVRWNYNRNGDLNPSIVSAKSGEKVWWQCPDYPHHEWQRRIAHEVESKRGCPYCAGYRVCKENSLASLYPELVKEWDDRENGTLNAHDVLYKSHKVVGWICEEGHRWKASVISRTRDKKQCPHCRKESRR
;
A
#
# COMPACT_ATOMS: atom_id res chain seq x y z
N MET A 1 3.24 -77.98 -9.59
CA MET A 1 2.63 -78.19 -8.25
C MET A 1 2.21 -76.85 -7.68
N LYS A 2 0.98 -76.73 -7.14
CA LYS A 2 0.58 -75.55 -6.36
C LYS A 2 1.28 -75.66 -5.00
N LEU A 3 2.12 -74.70 -4.65
CA LEU A 3 2.79 -74.66 -3.33
C LEU A 3 1.74 -74.68 -2.22
N SER A 4 1.97 -75.49 -1.17
CA SER A 4 1.17 -75.42 0.06
C SER A 4 1.28 -74.01 0.67
N PHE A 5 0.35 -73.62 1.53
CA PHE A 5 0.40 -72.32 2.18
C PHE A 5 1.64 -72.21 3.09
N LYS A 6 2.02 -73.29 3.77
CA LYS A 6 3.27 -73.38 4.56
C LYS A 6 4.51 -73.17 3.70
N ASP A 7 4.65 -73.89 2.59
CA ASP A 7 5.83 -73.80 1.71
C ASP A 7 5.92 -72.44 1.02
N TYR A 8 4.76 -71.85 0.67
CA TYR A 8 4.71 -70.49 0.15
C TYR A 8 5.24 -69.48 1.18
N CYS A 9 4.79 -69.57 2.43
CA CYS A 9 5.22 -68.63 3.46
C CYS A 9 6.73 -68.73 3.73
N ILE A 10 7.30 -69.94 3.78
CA ILE A 10 8.75 -70.15 3.95
C ILE A 10 9.52 -69.60 2.73
N LYS A 11 9.08 -69.92 1.50
CA LYS A 11 9.75 -69.48 0.27
C LYS A 11 9.83 -67.96 0.13
N TYR A 12 8.84 -67.24 0.62
CA TYR A 12 8.74 -65.79 0.50
C TYR A 12 8.99 -65.03 1.82
N HIS A 13 9.57 -65.70 2.84
CA HIS A 13 9.89 -65.12 4.15
C HIS A 13 8.68 -64.45 4.84
N LYS A 14 7.55 -65.17 4.90
CA LYS A 14 6.27 -64.76 5.51
C LYS A 14 5.81 -65.73 6.61
N GLU A 15 6.75 -66.25 7.39
CA GLU A 15 6.51 -67.25 8.43
C GLU A 15 5.55 -66.76 9.52
N GLU A 16 5.47 -65.44 9.74
CA GLU A 16 4.47 -64.81 10.62
C GLU A 16 3.01 -65.16 10.21
N MET A 17 2.76 -65.41 8.92
CA MET A 17 1.43 -65.81 8.48
C MET A 17 1.07 -67.23 8.94
N ILE A 18 2.07 -68.11 9.11
CA ILE A 18 1.90 -69.46 9.63
C ILE A 18 1.61 -69.40 11.13
N SER A 19 2.30 -68.54 11.88
CA SER A 19 2.05 -68.37 13.33
C SER A 19 0.69 -67.77 13.63
N GLN A 20 0.05 -67.12 12.66
CA GLN A 20 -1.32 -66.60 12.77
C GLN A 20 -2.40 -67.60 12.35
N TRP A 21 -2.05 -68.82 11.94
CA TRP A 21 -3.03 -69.85 11.61
C TRP A 21 -3.73 -70.34 12.88
N ASP A 22 -5.07 -70.40 12.87
CA ASP A 22 -5.84 -70.90 14.01
C ASP A 22 -5.91 -72.44 13.95
N TYR A 23 -5.01 -73.12 14.65
CA TYR A 23 -4.93 -74.59 14.65
C TYR A 23 -6.06 -75.26 15.42
N ASP A 24 -6.73 -74.54 16.33
CA ASP A 24 -7.84 -75.06 17.13
C ASP A 24 -9.14 -75.08 16.30
N THR A 25 -9.33 -74.06 15.46
CA THR A 25 -10.56 -73.86 14.68
C THR A 25 -10.49 -74.50 13.29
N ASN A 26 -9.31 -74.55 12.66
CA ASN A 26 -9.17 -75.10 11.32
C ASN A 26 -8.91 -76.61 11.35
N LYS A 27 -9.66 -77.36 10.55
CA LYS A 27 -9.49 -78.82 10.41
C LYS A 27 -8.25 -79.24 9.63
N GLN A 28 -7.66 -78.35 8.85
CA GLN A 28 -6.51 -78.62 7.99
C GLN A 28 -5.33 -77.74 8.40
N SER A 29 -4.13 -78.30 8.36
CA SER A 29 -2.89 -77.58 8.65
C SER A 29 -2.47 -76.70 7.45
N PRO A 30 -1.63 -75.67 7.68
CA PRO A 30 -1.06 -74.85 6.61
C PRO A 30 -0.33 -75.62 5.50
N GLY A 31 0.16 -76.83 5.77
CA GLY A 31 0.84 -77.69 4.80
C GLY A 31 -0.11 -78.46 3.89
N GLU A 32 -1.36 -78.65 4.28
CA GLU A 32 -2.37 -79.40 3.53
C GLU A 32 -3.24 -78.50 2.66
N VAL A 33 -3.22 -77.19 2.92
CA VAL A 33 -4.01 -76.20 2.17
C VAL A 33 -3.12 -75.52 1.11
N PRO A 34 -3.52 -75.51 -0.18
CA PRO A 34 -2.79 -74.76 -1.20
C PRO A 34 -2.78 -73.26 -0.93
N SER A 35 -1.64 -72.60 -1.16
CA SER A 35 -1.50 -71.12 -1.00
C SER A 35 -2.47 -70.31 -1.85
N SER A 36 -2.98 -70.88 -2.94
CA SER A 36 -3.98 -70.29 -3.82
C SER A 36 -5.43 -70.63 -3.45
N SER A 37 -5.70 -71.26 -2.30
CA SER A 37 -7.04 -71.65 -1.88
C SER A 37 -7.92 -70.41 -1.63
N LYS A 38 -9.10 -70.39 -2.25
CA LYS A 38 -10.11 -69.34 -2.04
C LYS A 38 -11.06 -69.65 -0.87
N ILE A 39 -10.96 -70.84 -0.28
CA ILE A 39 -11.80 -71.24 0.85
C ILE A 39 -11.34 -70.46 2.10
N PRO A 40 -12.23 -69.75 2.81
CA PRO A 40 -11.86 -69.04 4.02
C PRO A 40 -11.46 -69.99 5.15
N VAL A 41 -10.42 -69.65 5.88
CA VAL A 41 -9.95 -70.33 7.10
C VAL A 41 -9.89 -69.33 8.25
N ALA A 42 -9.90 -69.82 9.48
CA ALA A 42 -9.76 -69.01 10.68
C ALA A 42 -8.29 -68.61 10.92
N TRP A 43 -8.09 -67.40 11.42
CA TRP A 43 -6.79 -66.85 11.77
C TRP A 43 -6.86 -66.24 13.17
N LYS A 44 -5.78 -66.33 13.93
CA LYS A 44 -5.69 -65.81 15.29
C LYS A 44 -4.36 -65.07 15.46
N CYS A 45 -4.40 -63.84 15.95
CA CYS A 45 -3.17 -63.06 16.16
C CYS A 45 -2.62 -63.25 17.58
N GLY A 46 -1.39 -62.79 17.83
CA GLY A 46 -0.75 -62.86 19.15
C GLY A 46 -1.47 -62.10 20.28
N LYS A 47 -2.41 -61.19 19.95
CA LYS A 47 -3.30 -60.52 20.91
C LYS A 47 -4.63 -61.25 21.15
N GLY A 48 -4.80 -62.46 20.60
CA GLY A 48 -6.01 -63.28 20.78
C GLY A 48 -7.18 -62.95 19.85
N HIS A 49 -7.11 -61.92 19.00
CA HIS A 49 -8.18 -61.64 18.03
C HIS A 49 -8.26 -62.72 16.94
N SER A 50 -9.48 -63.19 16.66
CA SER A 50 -9.76 -64.14 15.60
C SER A 50 -10.50 -63.49 14.41
N TRP A 51 -10.14 -63.87 13.19
CA TRP A 51 -10.84 -63.44 11.97
C TRP A 51 -10.77 -64.51 10.87
N THR A 52 -11.69 -64.45 9.91
CA THR A 52 -11.80 -65.44 8.83
C THR A 52 -11.38 -64.85 7.49
N MET A 53 -10.53 -65.55 6.73
CA MET A 53 -10.07 -65.10 5.42
C MET A 53 -9.45 -66.24 4.62
N SER A 54 -9.45 -66.17 3.28
CA SER A 54 -8.84 -67.24 2.47
C SER A 54 -7.32 -67.10 2.35
N PRO A 55 -6.57 -68.22 2.29
CA PRO A 55 -5.13 -68.22 2.05
C PRO A 55 -4.72 -67.48 0.76
N ALA A 56 -5.51 -67.59 -0.31
CA ALA A 56 -5.26 -66.86 -1.57
C ALA A 56 -5.29 -65.34 -1.38
N TRP A 57 -6.15 -64.83 -0.50
CA TRP A 57 -6.25 -63.40 -0.24
C TRP A 57 -5.08 -62.92 0.61
N ARG A 58 -4.71 -63.69 1.65
CA ARG A 58 -3.50 -63.47 2.48
C ARG A 58 -2.21 -63.40 1.68
N THR A 59 -2.10 -64.17 0.60
CA THR A 59 -0.89 -64.22 -0.23
C THR A 59 -0.82 -63.13 -1.29
N ARG A 60 -1.97 -62.67 -1.83
CA ARG A 60 -2.03 -61.80 -3.03
C ARG A 60 -2.45 -60.36 -2.75
N CYS A 61 -3.18 -60.10 -1.67
CA CYS A 61 -3.73 -58.78 -1.37
C CYS A 61 -2.89 -58.07 -0.29
N LYS A 62 -3.01 -56.74 -0.25
CA LYS A 62 -2.43 -55.89 0.81
C LYS A 62 -3.47 -55.75 1.95
N ASN A 63 -3.03 -55.37 3.14
CA ASN A 63 -3.88 -55.13 4.33
C ASN A 63 -4.66 -56.38 4.80
N THR A 64 -3.95 -57.50 4.91
CA THR A 64 -4.50 -58.82 5.25
C THR A 64 -4.14 -59.29 6.66
N ASP A 65 -3.43 -58.44 7.39
CA ASP A 65 -3.12 -58.58 8.81
C ASP A 65 -4.40 -58.48 9.67
N CYS A 66 -4.28 -58.77 10.97
CA CYS A 66 -5.41 -58.78 11.89
C CYS A 66 -6.21 -57.47 11.81
N PRO A 67 -7.51 -57.51 11.44
CA PRO A 67 -8.30 -56.30 11.20
C PRO A 67 -8.57 -55.50 12.48
N TYR A 68 -8.48 -56.14 13.65
CA TYR A 68 -8.65 -55.50 14.95
C TYR A 68 -7.37 -54.78 15.38
N CYS A 69 -6.21 -55.44 15.32
CA CYS A 69 -4.92 -54.82 15.64
C CYS A 69 -4.58 -53.65 14.71
N SER A 70 -4.97 -53.76 13.45
CA SER A 70 -4.79 -52.71 12.43
C SER A 70 -5.89 -51.65 12.44
N ARG A 71 -6.79 -51.66 13.43
CA ARG A 71 -7.86 -50.65 13.63
C ARG A 71 -8.85 -50.53 12.47
N ARG A 72 -8.97 -51.58 11.64
CA ARG A 72 -9.94 -51.69 10.54
C ARG A 72 -11.29 -52.27 11.00
N ARG A 73 -11.36 -52.82 12.20
CA ARG A 73 -12.59 -53.26 12.89
C ARG A 73 -12.56 -52.81 14.35
N ALA A 74 -13.73 -52.52 14.91
CA ALA A 74 -13.88 -52.18 16.32
C ALA A 74 -13.50 -53.38 17.19
N SER A 75 -12.84 -53.12 18.32
CA SER A 75 -12.51 -54.10 19.35
C SER A 75 -12.87 -53.56 20.73
N SER A 76 -12.78 -54.40 21.77
CA SER A 76 -12.98 -53.99 23.16
C SER A 76 -12.02 -52.88 23.61
N GLU A 77 -10.85 -52.76 22.97
CA GLU A 77 -9.83 -51.74 23.28
C GLU A 77 -9.90 -50.53 22.33
N TYR A 78 -10.63 -50.63 21.21
CA TYR A 78 -10.65 -49.61 20.18
C TYR A 78 -12.02 -49.54 19.49
N ASN A 79 -12.90 -48.72 20.03
CA ASN A 79 -14.23 -48.41 19.52
C ASN A 79 -14.65 -46.99 19.93
N LEU A 80 -15.74 -46.48 19.37
CA LEU A 80 -16.21 -45.11 19.58
C LEU A 80 -16.47 -44.79 21.06
N ALA A 81 -17.04 -45.74 21.82
CA ALA A 81 -17.35 -45.54 23.23
C ALA A 81 -16.08 -45.34 24.09
N ILE A 82 -15.02 -46.07 23.76
CA ILE A 82 -13.74 -46.00 24.48
C ILE A 82 -12.96 -44.73 24.12
N THR A 83 -12.88 -44.37 22.84
CA THR A 83 -12.02 -43.26 22.43
C THR A 83 -12.65 -41.89 22.66
N ASP A 84 -13.97 -41.78 22.52
CA ASP A 84 -14.66 -40.48 22.50
C ASP A 84 -15.96 -40.51 23.35
N PRO A 85 -15.89 -40.82 24.66
CA PRO A 85 -17.07 -41.05 25.51
C PRO A 85 -18.02 -39.85 25.60
N LYS A 86 -17.51 -38.63 25.52
CA LYS A 86 -18.32 -37.39 25.51
C LYS A 86 -19.24 -37.26 24.30
N MET A 87 -18.97 -38.00 23.22
CA MET A 87 -19.86 -38.00 22.06
C MET A 87 -21.12 -38.81 22.29
N LEU A 88 -21.09 -39.76 23.23
CA LEU A 88 -22.23 -40.64 23.50
C LEU A 88 -23.40 -39.86 24.10
N ASP A 89 -23.13 -38.73 24.75
CA ASP A 89 -24.14 -37.74 25.19
C ASP A 89 -25.03 -37.26 24.03
N PHE A 90 -24.54 -37.39 22.80
CA PHE A 90 -25.24 -37.02 21.58
C PHE A 90 -25.67 -38.22 20.73
N TRP A 91 -25.41 -39.47 21.14
CA TRP A 91 -25.77 -40.65 20.35
C TRP A 91 -27.28 -40.92 20.40
N ASP A 92 -27.90 -41.10 19.23
CA ASP A 92 -29.33 -41.42 19.15
C ASP A 92 -29.54 -42.94 19.24
N TYR A 93 -29.70 -43.45 20.45
CA TYR A 93 -29.89 -44.89 20.73
C TYR A 93 -31.19 -45.45 20.15
N ASP A 94 -32.20 -44.61 19.92
CA ASP A 94 -33.48 -45.05 19.36
C ASP A 94 -33.39 -45.26 17.84
N ARG A 95 -32.62 -44.43 17.15
CA ARG A 95 -32.48 -44.47 15.68
C ARG A 95 -31.32 -45.32 15.18
N ASN A 96 -30.26 -45.47 15.98
CA ASN A 96 -29.12 -46.29 15.60
C ASN A 96 -29.33 -47.74 16.03
N LYS A 97 -29.27 -48.65 15.06
CA LYS A 97 -29.39 -50.10 15.31
C LYS A 97 -28.08 -50.75 15.77
N VAL A 98 -26.99 -50.00 15.81
CA VAL A 98 -25.67 -50.47 16.24
C VAL A 98 -25.25 -49.73 17.49
N LEU A 99 -24.56 -50.43 18.38
CA LEU A 99 -24.03 -49.85 19.61
C LEU A 99 -22.71 -49.12 19.33
N PRO A 100 -22.40 -48.03 20.05
CA PRO A 100 -21.13 -47.31 19.89
C PRO A 100 -19.87 -48.19 20.03
N GLU A 101 -19.95 -49.27 20.81
CA GLU A 101 -18.88 -50.25 21.02
C GLU A 101 -18.56 -51.06 19.76
N GLU A 102 -19.49 -51.13 18.80
CA GLU A 102 -19.34 -51.80 17.51
C GLU A 102 -18.87 -50.83 16.40
N VAL A 103 -18.76 -49.54 16.72
CA VAL A 103 -18.49 -48.47 15.76
C VAL A 103 -17.04 -48.02 15.85
N LEU A 104 -16.42 -47.84 14.68
CA LEU A 104 -15.08 -47.27 14.59
C LEU A 104 -15.09 -45.75 14.87
N PRO A 105 -14.21 -45.24 15.76
CA PRO A 105 -14.17 -43.82 16.15
C PRO A 105 -14.03 -42.82 15.01
N ARG A 106 -13.39 -43.24 13.92
CA ARG A 106 -13.08 -42.40 12.77
C ARG A 106 -13.78 -42.89 11.50
N SER A 107 -14.90 -43.59 11.66
CA SER A 107 -15.73 -44.02 10.56
C SER A 107 -16.31 -42.83 9.79
N GLU A 108 -16.44 -42.98 8.48
CA GLU A 108 -17.21 -42.08 7.61
C GLU A 108 -18.68 -42.54 7.47
N VAL A 109 -19.00 -43.74 7.98
CA VAL A 109 -20.38 -44.24 8.04
C VAL A 109 -21.18 -43.35 8.95
N LYS A 110 -22.34 -42.89 8.47
CA LYS A 110 -23.19 -41.92 9.17
C LYS A 110 -24.08 -42.62 10.18
N TYR A 111 -24.13 -42.05 11.38
CA TYR A 111 -25.05 -42.44 12.45
C TYR A 111 -25.90 -41.24 12.86
N TRP A 112 -27.00 -41.50 13.54
CA TRP A 112 -27.88 -40.48 14.08
C TRP A 112 -27.38 -39.97 15.43
N TRP A 113 -27.51 -38.66 15.61
CA TRP A 113 -27.12 -37.94 16.80
C TRP A 113 -28.28 -37.05 17.24
N LYS A 114 -28.44 -36.83 18.54
CA LYS A 114 -29.50 -36.00 19.13
C LYS A 114 -28.95 -35.23 20.32
N CYS A 115 -29.34 -33.96 20.49
CA CYS A 115 -28.95 -33.16 21.65
C CYS A 115 -30.11 -32.97 22.64
N GLY A 116 -29.79 -32.50 23.86
CA GLY A 116 -30.80 -32.20 24.89
C GLY A 116 -31.84 -31.13 24.51
N LYS A 117 -31.56 -30.28 23.50
CA LYS A 117 -32.55 -29.33 22.95
C LYS A 117 -33.46 -29.93 21.87
N GLY A 118 -33.36 -31.23 21.59
CA GLY A 118 -34.21 -31.93 20.63
C GLY A 118 -33.72 -31.92 19.17
N HIS A 119 -32.66 -31.19 18.83
CA HIS A 119 -32.07 -31.25 17.49
C HIS A 119 -31.56 -32.66 17.17
N SER A 120 -31.83 -33.16 15.96
CA SER A 120 -31.37 -34.46 15.45
C SER A 120 -30.62 -34.30 14.14
N TRP A 121 -29.48 -34.97 13.97
CA TRP A 121 -28.65 -34.92 12.75
C TRP A 121 -27.97 -36.26 12.46
N SER A 122 -27.50 -36.43 11.22
CA SER A 122 -26.78 -37.64 10.81
C SER A 122 -25.41 -37.29 10.24
N LEU A 123 -24.35 -37.84 10.85
CA LEU A 123 -22.94 -37.60 10.51
C LEU A 123 -22.07 -38.82 10.85
N GLY A 124 -20.91 -38.93 10.21
CA GLY A 124 -19.90 -39.91 10.61
C GLY A 124 -19.24 -39.52 11.94
N PRO A 125 -18.80 -40.47 12.78
CA PRO A 125 -18.12 -40.17 14.05
C PRO A 125 -16.91 -39.23 13.89
N ASN A 126 -16.15 -39.38 12.79
CA ASN A 126 -15.03 -38.48 12.50
C ASN A 126 -15.46 -37.02 12.26
N GLU A 127 -16.61 -36.81 11.61
CA GLU A 127 -17.17 -35.48 11.35
C GLU A 127 -17.78 -34.89 12.62
N GLN A 128 -18.51 -35.70 13.39
CA GLN A 128 -19.07 -35.31 14.68
C GLN A 128 -17.98 -34.84 15.64
N TYR A 129 -16.78 -35.44 15.57
CA TYR A 129 -15.65 -35.08 16.42
C TYR A 129 -15.16 -33.68 16.16
N ARG A 130 -15.18 -33.25 14.90
CA ARG A 130 -14.72 -31.91 14.52
C ARG A 130 -15.73 -30.81 14.84
N LEU A 131 -16.99 -31.18 15.07
CA LEU A 131 -18.08 -30.21 15.33
C LEU A 131 -18.24 -29.85 16.80
N GLU A 132 -17.57 -30.56 17.72
CA GLU A 132 -17.61 -30.33 19.17
C GLU A 132 -19.03 -30.06 19.71
N GLY A 133 -19.95 -31.01 19.47
CA GLY A 133 -21.31 -30.98 20.02
C GLY A 133 -22.41 -30.86 18.96
N CYS A 134 -23.51 -30.20 19.32
CA CYS A 134 -24.66 -30.07 18.43
C CYS A 134 -24.43 -28.96 17.39
N PRO A 135 -24.48 -29.27 16.08
CA PRO A 135 -24.19 -28.31 15.04
C PRO A 135 -25.25 -27.21 14.91
N TYR A 136 -26.45 -27.39 15.45
CA TYR A 136 -27.48 -26.37 15.50
C TYR A 136 -27.27 -25.43 16.69
N CYS A 137 -27.01 -25.98 17.88
CA CYS A 137 -26.79 -25.19 19.09
C CYS A 137 -25.55 -24.30 19.03
N ASN A 138 -24.49 -24.74 18.34
CA ASN A 138 -23.27 -23.96 18.17
C ASN A 138 -23.32 -23.01 16.95
N GLY A 139 -24.46 -22.94 16.25
CA GLY A 139 -24.65 -22.08 15.09
C GLY A 139 -23.90 -22.53 13.82
N SER A 140 -23.39 -23.77 13.75
CA SER A 140 -22.77 -24.30 12.53
C SER A 140 -23.79 -24.71 11.47
N ARG A 141 -25.04 -24.92 11.86
CA ARG A 141 -26.19 -25.25 11.01
C ARG A 141 -27.36 -24.33 11.35
N VAL A 142 -28.24 -24.16 10.36
CA VAL A 142 -29.43 -23.32 10.46
C VAL A 142 -30.46 -23.97 11.39
N SER A 143 -31.00 -23.19 12.32
CA SER A 143 -32.15 -23.55 13.17
C SER A 143 -33.20 -22.44 13.13
N GLU A 144 -34.36 -22.67 13.75
CA GLU A 144 -35.45 -21.67 13.82
C GLU A 144 -35.02 -20.37 14.51
N ASP A 145 -34.13 -20.45 15.50
CA ASP A 145 -33.55 -19.34 16.24
C ASP A 145 -32.20 -18.85 15.68
N TYR A 146 -31.58 -19.60 14.76
CA TYR A 146 -30.28 -19.31 14.17
C TYR A 146 -30.31 -19.39 12.64
N ASN A 147 -31.02 -18.45 12.04
CA ASN A 147 -31.09 -18.27 10.58
C ASN A 147 -30.97 -16.78 10.20
N LEU A 148 -30.92 -16.48 8.90
CA LEU A 148 -30.75 -15.11 8.40
C LEU A 148 -31.87 -14.18 8.87
N GLU A 149 -33.13 -14.61 8.85
CA GLU A 149 -34.26 -13.78 9.26
C GLU A 149 -34.31 -13.58 10.77
N ALA A 150 -34.13 -14.66 11.55
CA ALA A 150 -34.16 -14.61 13.00
C ALA A 150 -33.08 -13.69 13.58
N LEU A 151 -31.86 -13.69 13.01
CA LEU A 151 -30.76 -12.85 13.49
C LEU A 151 -30.68 -11.48 12.82
N PHE A 152 -31.17 -11.32 11.58
CA PHE A 152 -31.06 -10.08 10.80
C PHE A 152 -32.39 -9.72 10.10
N PRO A 153 -33.46 -9.43 10.85
CA PRO A 153 -34.79 -9.19 10.29
C PRO A 153 -34.84 -8.01 9.31
N GLU A 154 -34.11 -6.93 9.58
CA GLU A 154 -34.06 -5.76 8.69
C GLU A 154 -33.33 -6.05 7.37
N ILE A 155 -32.35 -6.97 7.37
CA ILE A 155 -31.68 -7.40 6.15
C ILE A 155 -32.57 -8.37 5.38
N ALA A 156 -33.30 -9.26 6.06
CA ALA A 156 -34.26 -10.17 5.45
C ALA A 156 -35.39 -9.42 4.72
N LYS A 157 -35.82 -8.24 5.20
CA LYS A 157 -36.76 -7.37 4.48
C LYS A 157 -36.26 -6.91 3.10
N GLU A 158 -34.95 -6.90 2.89
CA GLU A 158 -34.35 -6.57 1.58
C GLU A 158 -34.18 -7.79 0.68
N TRP A 159 -34.73 -8.95 1.04
CA TRP A 159 -34.67 -10.16 0.23
C TRP A 159 -35.53 -10.05 -1.03
N ASP A 160 -34.98 -10.41 -2.19
CA ASP A 160 -35.77 -10.50 -3.43
C ASP A 160 -36.46 -11.88 -3.51
N TYR A 161 -37.67 -11.98 -2.95
CA TYR A 161 -38.45 -13.22 -2.95
C TYR A 161 -38.87 -13.69 -4.35
N GLU A 162 -38.89 -12.82 -5.36
CA GLU A 162 -39.22 -13.20 -6.74
C GLU A 162 -38.04 -13.88 -7.43
N LYS A 163 -36.81 -13.41 -7.17
CA LYS A 163 -35.60 -13.90 -7.84
C LYS A 163 -34.86 -14.98 -7.06
N ASN A 164 -35.04 -15.06 -5.75
CA ASN A 164 -34.40 -16.07 -4.93
C ASN A 164 -35.32 -17.26 -4.73
N LYS A 165 -34.81 -18.47 -4.97
CA LYS A 165 -35.51 -19.74 -4.70
C LYS A 165 -35.34 -20.24 -3.25
N LEU A 166 -34.58 -19.51 -2.44
CA LEU A 166 -34.23 -19.89 -1.07
C LEU A 166 -34.94 -18.95 -0.10
N ASP A 167 -35.44 -19.51 1.01
CA ASP A 167 -36.08 -18.77 2.08
C ASP A 167 -35.04 -18.31 3.12
N PRO A 168 -35.02 -17.02 3.54
CA PRO A 168 -34.17 -16.53 4.62
C PRO A 168 -34.18 -17.38 5.91
N LYS A 169 -35.29 -18.05 6.24
CA LYS A 169 -35.42 -18.96 7.41
C LYS A 169 -34.59 -20.23 7.29
N GLU A 170 -34.27 -20.64 6.07
CA GLU A 170 -33.52 -21.87 5.79
C GLU A 170 -32.03 -21.59 5.48
N ILE A 171 -31.60 -20.34 5.63
CA ILE A 171 -30.26 -19.90 5.22
C ILE A 171 -29.43 -19.48 6.42
N HIS A 172 -28.18 -19.96 6.40
CA HIS A 172 -27.20 -19.58 7.40
C HIS A 172 -26.87 -18.07 7.32
N PRO A 173 -26.92 -17.33 8.44
CA PRO A 173 -26.80 -15.87 8.48
C PRO A 173 -25.46 -15.34 7.94
N TYR A 174 -24.41 -16.15 7.95
CA TYR A 174 -23.08 -15.82 7.42
C TYR A 174 -22.70 -16.64 6.19
N SER A 175 -23.69 -17.06 5.41
CA SER A 175 -23.43 -17.89 4.23
C SER A 175 -22.60 -17.17 3.18
N GLY A 176 -21.71 -17.92 2.53
CA GLY A 176 -21.00 -17.50 1.30
C GLY A 176 -21.88 -17.54 0.04
N LYS A 177 -23.16 -17.88 0.15
CA LYS A 177 -24.09 -17.88 -0.99
C LYS A 177 -24.39 -16.46 -1.47
N LYS A 178 -24.45 -16.31 -2.79
CA LYS A 178 -24.80 -15.06 -3.48
C LYS A 178 -26.27 -15.07 -3.87
N VAL A 179 -27.01 -14.04 -3.46
CA VAL A 179 -28.47 -13.93 -3.62
C VAL A 179 -28.85 -12.52 -4.10
N PHE A 180 -30.07 -12.37 -4.60
CA PHE A 180 -30.61 -11.09 -5.02
C PHE A 180 -31.23 -10.34 -3.84
N TRP A 181 -31.04 -9.02 -3.83
CA TRP A 181 -31.55 -8.11 -2.83
C TRP A 181 -32.30 -6.98 -3.51
N VAL A 182 -33.37 -6.52 -2.88
CA VAL A 182 -34.14 -5.33 -3.25
C VAL A 182 -33.87 -4.26 -2.20
N CYS A 183 -33.60 -3.04 -2.65
CA CYS A 183 -33.23 -1.99 -1.72
C CYS A 183 -34.45 -1.54 -0.93
N SER A 184 -34.32 -1.50 0.39
CA SER A 184 -35.32 -0.92 1.30
C SER A 184 -35.68 0.53 0.97
N PHE A 185 -34.76 1.29 0.34
CA PHE A 185 -34.96 2.70 -0.01
C PHE A 185 -35.52 2.95 -1.41
N ASN A 186 -35.29 2.05 -2.35
CA ASN A 186 -35.81 2.16 -3.72
C ASN A 186 -35.98 0.78 -4.31
N GLN A 187 -37.22 0.33 -4.48
CA GLN A 187 -37.52 -1.01 -4.96
C GLN A 187 -37.06 -1.28 -6.40
N SER A 188 -36.72 -0.24 -7.19
CA SER A 188 -36.07 -0.42 -8.49
C SER A 188 -34.59 -0.85 -8.39
N HIS A 189 -33.93 -0.59 -7.25
CA HIS A 189 -32.55 -1.00 -7.02
C HIS A 189 -32.52 -2.47 -6.59
N LYS A 190 -32.35 -3.35 -7.58
CA LYS A 190 -32.14 -4.78 -7.37
C LYS A 190 -30.67 -5.14 -7.65
N TRP A 191 -30.00 -5.84 -6.76
CA TRP A 191 -28.59 -6.25 -6.96
C TRP A 191 -28.30 -7.63 -6.38
N GLN A 192 -27.15 -8.20 -6.74
CA GLN A 192 -26.68 -9.45 -6.14
C GLN A 192 -25.54 -9.18 -5.17
N ALA A 193 -25.61 -9.77 -3.97
CA ALA A 193 -24.53 -9.74 -2.99
C ALA A 193 -24.45 -11.06 -2.21
N VAL A 194 -23.26 -11.33 -1.66
CA VAL A 194 -23.02 -12.48 -0.78
C VAL A 194 -23.63 -12.17 0.60
N ILE A 195 -24.30 -13.15 1.21
CA ILE A 195 -25.03 -12.96 2.48
C ILE A 195 -24.12 -12.48 3.60
N VAL A 196 -22.94 -13.09 3.78
CA VAL A 196 -21.96 -12.65 4.80
C VAL A 196 -21.53 -11.20 4.64
N ASN A 197 -21.51 -10.66 3.41
CA ASN A 197 -21.15 -9.25 3.20
C ASN A 197 -22.27 -8.30 3.62
N ARG A 198 -23.54 -8.73 3.56
CA ARG A 198 -24.69 -7.96 4.03
C ARG A 198 -24.79 -7.99 5.54
N THR A 199 -24.57 -9.15 6.16
CA THR A 199 -24.70 -9.35 7.61
C THR A 199 -23.46 -8.92 8.38
N LYS A 200 -22.32 -9.59 8.18
CA LYS A 200 -21.08 -9.32 8.93
C LYS A 200 -20.42 -7.99 8.54
N ASN A 201 -20.42 -7.66 7.25
CA ASN A 201 -19.74 -6.46 6.73
C ASN A 201 -20.69 -5.27 6.53
N ALA A 202 -21.98 -5.41 6.86
CA ALA A 202 -23.01 -4.37 6.77
C ALA A 202 -23.06 -3.63 5.41
N GLN A 203 -22.70 -4.30 4.31
CA GLN A 203 -22.71 -3.66 2.99
C GLN A 203 -24.15 -3.40 2.54
N GLY A 204 -24.47 -2.14 2.26
CA GLY A 204 -25.79 -1.71 1.76
C GLY A 204 -25.94 -1.80 0.24
N CYS A 205 -27.01 -1.19 -0.29
CA CYS A 205 -27.26 -1.13 -1.73
C CYS A 205 -26.10 -0.43 -2.47
N PRO A 206 -25.46 -1.08 -3.45
CA PRO A 206 -24.33 -0.51 -4.17
C PRO A 206 -24.74 0.67 -5.06
N GLU A 207 -25.99 0.74 -5.52
CA GLU A 207 -26.48 1.90 -6.27
C GLU A 207 -26.67 3.10 -5.36
N CYS A 208 -27.20 2.91 -4.15
CA CYS A 208 -27.25 3.97 -3.14
C CYS A 208 -25.84 4.41 -2.71
N ASN A 209 -24.91 3.46 -2.56
CA ASN A 209 -23.53 3.74 -2.13
C ASN A 209 -22.67 4.41 -3.22
N LYS A 210 -22.90 4.07 -4.50
CA LYS A 210 -22.26 4.76 -5.64
C LYS A 210 -22.72 6.22 -5.78
N GLN A 211 -23.89 6.55 -5.22
CA GLN A 211 -24.51 7.87 -5.28
C GLN A 211 -24.13 8.78 -4.10
N SER A 212 -23.42 8.28 -3.08
CA SER A 212 -22.92 9.08 -1.95
C SER A 212 -21.44 9.45 -2.13
N LYS A 213 -21.16 10.71 -2.48
CA LYS A 213 -19.86 11.37 -2.27
C LYS A 213 -19.90 12.42 -1.14
N SER A 214 -21.03 12.55 -0.46
CA SER A 214 -21.27 13.31 0.78
C SER A 214 -22.24 12.48 1.63
N SER A 215 -22.05 12.45 2.95
CA SER A 215 -22.93 11.68 3.84
C SER A 215 -24.32 12.34 3.97
N PHE A 216 -25.38 11.57 4.29
CA PHE A 216 -26.70 12.14 4.59
C PHE A 216 -26.65 13.20 5.72
N PRO A 217 -25.85 12.99 6.79
CA PRO A 217 -25.62 14.01 7.81
C PRO A 217 -25.09 15.34 7.28
N GLU A 218 -24.06 15.36 6.44
CA GLU A 218 -23.51 16.60 5.84
C GLU A 218 -24.59 17.38 5.07
N GLN A 219 -25.41 16.68 4.28
CA GLN A 219 -26.47 17.32 3.50
C GLN A 219 -27.62 17.83 4.38
N ALA A 220 -27.93 17.13 5.46
CA ALA A 220 -28.92 17.59 6.43
C ALA A 220 -28.45 18.88 7.10
N VAL A 221 -27.21 18.93 7.60
CA VAL A 221 -26.66 20.16 8.18
C VAL A 221 -26.64 21.28 7.15
N PHE A 222 -26.19 21.03 5.91
CA PHE A 222 -26.17 22.04 4.86
C PHE A 222 -27.57 22.58 4.53
N TYR A 223 -28.58 21.72 4.39
CA TYR A 223 -29.96 22.14 4.13
C TYR A 223 -30.48 23.14 5.18
N TYR A 224 -30.31 22.81 6.47
CA TYR A 224 -30.76 23.68 7.55
C TYR A 224 -29.91 24.95 7.65
N MET A 225 -28.58 24.87 7.52
CA MET A 225 -27.74 26.07 7.52
C MET A 225 -28.11 26.99 6.34
N LYS A 226 -28.34 26.45 5.14
CA LYS A 226 -28.71 27.23 3.95
C LYS A 226 -30.08 27.91 4.06
N LYS A 227 -31.00 27.33 4.84
CA LYS A 227 -32.33 27.91 5.10
C LYS A 227 -32.26 29.20 5.92
N PHE A 228 -31.30 29.30 6.84
CA PHE A 228 -31.13 30.46 7.72
C PHE A 228 -29.98 31.39 7.30
N PHE A 229 -28.99 30.86 6.59
CA PHE A 229 -27.81 31.56 6.07
C PHE A 229 -27.73 31.33 4.54
N PRO A 230 -28.39 32.18 3.73
CA PRO A 230 -28.51 31.97 2.28
C PRO A 230 -27.18 31.95 1.53
N ASP A 231 -26.11 32.52 2.08
CA ASP A 231 -24.76 32.56 1.54
C ASP A 231 -23.93 31.30 1.87
N CYS A 232 -24.44 30.43 2.74
CA CYS A 232 -23.80 29.18 3.16
C CYS A 232 -23.38 28.30 1.97
N GLN A 233 -22.18 27.75 2.04
CA GLN A 233 -21.53 26.99 0.98
C GLN A 233 -21.29 25.54 1.42
N ASN A 234 -21.44 24.60 0.49
CA ASN A 234 -21.16 23.17 0.72
C ASN A 234 -19.82 22.82 0.07
N ARG A 235 -18.95 22.06 0.76
CA ARG A 235 -17.61 21.63 0.32
C ARG A 235 -16.75 22.80 -0.17
N ALA A 236 -16.68 23.86 0.63
CA ALA A 236 -15.92 25.06 0.29
C ALA A 236 -14.41 24.80 0.35
N MET A 237 -13.67 25.27 -0.66
CA MET A 237 -12.20 25.20 -0.66
C MET A 237 -11.63 26.47 -0.05
N ILE A 238 -11.09 26.38 1.17
CA ILE A 238 -10.56 27.52 1.92
C ILE A 238 -9.12 27.24 2.33
N SER A 239 -8.21 28.14 1.93
CA SER A 239 -6.78 28.04 2.24
C SER A 239 -6.15 26.69 1.85
N GLY A 240 -6.64 26.08 0.77
CA GLY A 240 -6.18 24.80 0.23
C GLY A 240 -6.83 23.56 0.85
N PHE A 241 -7.71 23.72 1.84
CA PHE A 241 -8.44 22.64 2.48
C PHE A 241 -9.93 22.65 2.10
N GLU A 242 -10.51 21.47 1.92
CA GLU A 242 -11.95 21.30 1.75
C GLU A 242 -12.63 21.37 3.13
N VAL A 243 -13.66 22.21 3.28
CA VAL A 243 -14.49 22.38 4.48
C VAL A 243 -15.92 21.96 4.14
N ASP A 244 -16.50 21.03 4.92
CA ASP A 244 -17.79 20.41 4.56
C ASP A 244 -18.91 21.44 4.41
N ILE A 245 -19.02 22.37 5.36
CA ILE A 245 -19.99 23.47 5.30
C ILE A 245 -19.31 24.75 5.76
N TYR A 246 -19.47 25.83 5.00
CA TYR A 246 -18.91 27.13 5.32
C TYR A 246 -20.00 28.20 5.35
N ILE A 247 -20.04 28.97 6.43
CA ILE A 247 -20.93 30.12 6.62
C ILE A 247 -20.06 31.39 6.58
N PRO A 248 -20.02 32.09 5.42
CA PRO A 248 -19.17 33.26 5.23
C PRO A 248 -19.41 34.39 6.25
N ASP A 249 -20.67 34.68 6.58
CA ASP A 249 -21.06 35.74 7.52
C ASP A 249 -20.32 35.66 8.87
N PHE A 250 -20.10 34.44 9.39
CA PHE A 250 -19.39 34.22 10.65
C PHE A 250 -17.95 33.74 10.47
N LYS A 251 -17.50 33.56 9.22
CA LYS A 251 -16.29 32.80 8.86
C LYS A 251 -16.21 31.44 9.57
N LEU A 252 -17.37 30.81 9.74
CA LEU A 252 -17.52 29.54 10.46
C LEU A 252 -17.48 28.37 9.47
N GLY A 253 -16.53 27.47 9.66
CA GLY A 253 -16.52 26.15 9.04
C GLY A 253 -17.12 25.09 9.97
N ILE A 254 -17.96 24.22 9.44
CA ILE A 254 -18.48 23.04 10.13
C ILE A 254 -17.91 21.81 9.45
N GLU A 255 -17.23 20.96 10.22
CA GLU A 255 -16.60 19.72 9.76
C GLU A 255 -17.35 18.52 10.35
N TYR A 256 -17.83 17.61 9.50
CA TYR A 256 -18.57 16.43 9.92
C TYR A 256 -17.68 15.18 9.81
N ASN A 257 -17.15 14.73 10.94
CA ASN A 257 -16.31 13.54 11.02
C ASN A 257 -17.13 12.29 11.36
N GLY A 258 -17.43 11.49 10.35
CA GLY A 258 -18.11 10.21 10.54
C GLY A 258 -17.22 9.13 11.20
N VAL A 259 -17.82 8.01 11.62
CA VAL A 259 -17.16 6.87 12.33
C VAL A 259 -15.89 6.33 11.65
N PHE A 260 -15.72 6.58 10.34
CA PHE A 260 -14.56 6.13 9.57
C PHE A 260 -13.27 6.93 9.81
N HIS A 261 -13.29 8.10 10.46
CA HIS A 261 -12.07 8.88 10.76
C HIS A 261 -11.18 8.23 11.82
N GLU A 262 -11.76 7.48 12.78
CA GLU A 262 -11.02 6.71 13.79
C GLU A 262 -10.21 5.55 13.18
N ILE A 263 -10.68 4.96 12.09
CA ILE A 263 -10.09 3.75 11.49
C ILE A 263 -8.74 4.07 10.78
N TYR A 264 -8.54 5.31 10.35
CA TYR A 264 -7.36 5.73 9.59
C TYR A 264 -6.34 6.56 10.40
N ASN A 265 -6.53 6.70 11.72
CA ASN A 265 -5.64 7.47 12.59
C ASN A 265 -5.41 8.91 12.06
N ARG A 266 -6.49 9.55 11.55
CA ARG A 266 -6.46 10.91 10.96
C ARG A 266 -6.59 12.04 11.97
N GLU A 267 -6.82 11.72 13.24
CA GLU A 267 -7.05 12.70 14.31
C GLU A 267 -5.94 13.77 14.38
N ALA A 268 -4.67 13.37 14.26
CA ALA A 268 -3.54 14.29 14.26
C ALA A 268 -3.50 15.21 13.03
N PHE A 269 -4.03 14.77 11.89
CA PHE A 269 -4.15 15.58 10.67
C PHE A 269 -5.34 16.52 10.77
N ASP A 270 -6.50 16.03 11.21
CA ASP A 270 -7.72 16.82 11.39
C ASP A 270 -7.49 17.94 12.41
N LYS A 271 -6.79 17.65 13.52
CA LYS A 271 -6.37 18.66 14.50
C LYS A 271 -5.45 19.73 13.89
N LYS A 272 -4.47 19.34 13.08
CA LYS A 272 -3.59 20.29 12.36
C LYS A 272 -4.34 21.12 11.33
N LYS A 273 -5.31 20.54 10.63
CA LYS A 273 -6.21 21.24 9.69
C LYS A 273 -7.02 22.31 10.44
N VAL A 274 -7.66 21.94 11.55
CA VAL A 274 -8.44 22.85 12.40
C VAL A 274 -7.56 23.97 12.95
N GLU A 275 -6.39 23.64 13.51
CA GLU A 275 -5.42 24.63 14.02
C GLU A 275 -4.96 25.60 12.93
N TYR A 276 -4.71 25.10 11.72
CA TYR A 276 -4.33 25.93 10.58
C TYR A 276 -5.45 26.89 10.15
N LEU A 277 -6.67 26.39 10.00
CA LEU A 277 -7.81 27.22 9.59
C LEU A 277 -8.14 28.26 10.67
N ARG A 278 -8.06 27.91 11.96
CA ARG A 278 -8.19 28.87 13.07
C ARG A 278 -7.12 29.97 13.04
N ARG A 279 -5.87 29.65 12.69
CA ARG A 279 -4.80 30.65 12.49
C ARG A 279 -5.06 31.61 11.31
N GLN A 280 -5.87 31.21 10.34
CA GLN A 280 -6.30 32.07 9.23
C GLN A 280 -7.53 32.93 9.60
N GLY A 281 -7.97 32.89 10.86
CA GLY A 281 -9.12 33.67 11.34
C GLY A 281 -10.48 33.05 11.01
N MET A 282 -10.53 31.73 10.82
CA MET A 282 -11.79 30.97 10.72
C MET A 282 -12.16 30.30 12.03
N ASP A 283 -13.44 30.33 12.38
CA ASP A 283 -13.95 29.43 13.41
C ASP A 283 -14.24 28.06 12.82
N ILE A 284 -13.96 26.99 13.57
CA ILE A 284 -14.25 25.62 13.15
C ILE A 284 -15.01 24.89 14.25
N LEU A 285 -16.22 24.43 13.91
CA LEU A 285 -17.07 23.55 14.70
C LEU A 285 -16.95 22.13 14.14
N THR A 286 -16.52 21.18 14.97
CA THR A 286 -16.34 19.78 14.57
C THR A 286 -17.45 18.91 15.13
N ILE A 287 -18.07 18.08 14.29
CA ILE A 287 -19.06 17.08 14.71
C ILE A 287 -18.40 15.71 14.64
N ARG A 288 -18.40 14.94 15.73
CA ARG A 288 -17.81 13.59 15.77
C ARG A 288 -18.84 12.53 16.12
N GLU A 289 -18.87 11.49 15.30
CA GLU A 289 -19.66 10.28 15.56
C GLU A 289 -18.89 9.33 16.50
N CYS A 290 -19.49 8.98 17.65
CA CYS A 290 -18.94 7.99 18.58
C CYS A 290 -19.56 6.60 18.34
N LYS A 291 -18.77 5.52 18.38
CA LYS A 291 -19.29 4.15 18.27
C LYS A 291 -20.09 3.75 19.51
N ASN A 292 -21.24 3.11 19.30
CA ASN A 292 -21.87 2.31 20.34
C ASN A 292 -20.89 1.22 20.80
N GLN A 293 -20.47 1.25 22.06
CA GLN A 293 -19.91 0.06 22.70
C GLN A 293 -21.02 -0.98 22.81
N THR A 294 -21.11 -1.87 21.83
CA THR A 294 -21.79 -3.13 22.03
C THR A 294 -21.11 -3.85 23.21
N ARG A 295 -21.88 -4.11 24.27
CA ARG A 295 -21.56 -4.96 25.42
C ARG A 295 -20.62 -6.11 25.04
N ASN A 296 -19.32 -5.91 25.15
CA ASN A 296 -18.31 -6.96 25.02
C ASN A 296 -16.96 -6.52 25.62
N GLN A 297 -17.02 -5.87 26.79
CA GLN A 297 -15.85 -5.67 27.66
C GLN A 297 -16.04 -6.22 29.10
N ASN A 298 -17.06 -7.06 29.34
CA ASN A 298 -17.21 -7.78 30.62
C ASN A 298 -16.82 -9.27 30.54
N LYS A 299 -15.87 -9.64 29.67
CA LYS A 299 -15.32 -11.02 29.64
C LYS A 299 -13.79 -11.12 29.60
N SER A 300 -13.06 -10.01 29.69
CA SER A 300 -11.59 -9.99 29.76
C SER A 300 -11.03 -9.27 30.98
N GLN A 301 -11.88 -8.92 31.96
CA GLN A 301 -11.46 -8.47 33.30
C GLN A 301 -11.77 -9.49 34.41
N SER A 302 -12.37 -10.65 34.09
CA SER A 302 -12.61 -11.72 35.08
C SER A 302 -11.51 -12.78 35.16
N SER A 303 -10.46 -12.70 34.33
CA SER A 303 -9.36 -13.68 34.31
C SER A 303 -8.03 -13.16 34.87
N GLU A 304 -7.88 -11.85 35.10
CA GLU A 304 -6.69 -11.29 35.78
C GLU A 304 -6.97 -10.88 37.24
N GLN A 305 -8.23 -10.65 37.63
CA GLN A 305 -8.61 -10.46 39.04
C GLN A 305 -8.72 -11.78 39.83
N SER A 306 -8.93 -12.92 39.16
CA SER A 306 -8.97 -14.24 39.83
C SER A 306 -7.58 -14.78 40.23
N MET A 307 -6.49 -14.23 39.70
CA MET A 307 -5.13 -14.71 39.96
C MET A 307 -4.33 -13.78 40.90
N LEU A 308 -4.83 -12.57 41.15
CA LEU A 308 -4.33 -11.66 42.20
C LEU A 308 -5.13 -11.75 43.51
N GLN A 309 -6.43 -12.12 43.48
CA GLN A 309 -7.20 -12.30 44.71
C GLN A 309 -6.75 -13.53 45.53
N SER A 310 -6.24 -14.59 44.89
CA SER A 310 -5.73 -15.78 45.59
C SER A 310 -4.36 -15.61 46.26
N LYS A 311 -3.63 -14.53 45.96
CA LYS A 311 -2.38 -14.15 46.66
C LYS A 311 -2.60 -13.11 47.77
N VAL A 312 -3.71 -12.39 47.73
CA VAL A 312 -4.12 -11.43 48.77
C VAL A 312 -4.87 -12.15 49.91
N ASP A 313 -5.69 -13.16 49.59
CA ASP A 313 -6.42 -13.96 50.59
C ASP A 313 -5.51 -14.89 51.42
N TYR A 314 -4.31 -15.26 50.92
CA TYR A 314 -3.31 -16.02 51.68
C TYR A 314 -2.53 -15.17 52.70
N HIS A 315 -2.46 -13.85 52.51
CA HIS A 315 -1.81 -12.93 53.47
C HIS A 315 -2.78 -12.25 54.45
N ILE A 316 -4.09 -12.27 54.18
CA ILE A 316 -5.12 -11.72 55.07
C ILE A 316 -5.60 -12.74 56.12
N GLN A 317 -5.38 -14.05 55.92
CA GLN A 317 -5.72 -15.08 56.92
C GLN A 317 -4.72 -15.24 58.08
N ASN A 318 -3.57 -14.55 58.08
CA ASN A 318 -2.52 -14.70 59.11
C ASN A 318 -2.32 -13.45 60.02
N ALA A 319 -3.25 -12.50 60.04
CA ALA A 319 -3.12 -11.28 60.86
C ALA A 319 -4.32 -10.97 61.79
N ASN A 320 -5.23 -11.93 62.00
CA ASN A 320 -6.33 -11.81 62.97
C ASN A 320 -6.07 -12.65 64.24
N HIS A 321 -4.93 -12.40 64.89
CA HIS A 321 -4.74 -12.74 66.29
C HIS A 321 -4.11 -11.53 67.00
N ILE A 322 -4.67 -11.17 68.17
CA ILE A 322 -4.26 -10.11 69.14
C ILE A 322 -5.05 -8.80 68.91
N GLN A 323 -6.28 -8.71 69.44
CA GLN A 323 -6.67 -8.20 70.78
C GLN A 323 -6.55 -6.67 70.96
N ASN A 324 -7.73 -6.07 71.16
CA ASN A 324 -8.10 -4.98 72.08
C ASN A 324 -6.94 -4.21 72.77
N THR A 325 -6.94 -2.88 72.66
CA THR A 325 -7.44 -1.95 73.70
C THR A 325 -7.09 -0.48 73.39
N ASN A 326 -8.08 0.39 73.66
CA ASN A 326 -8.01 1.70 74.32
C ASN A 326 -7.21 2.90 73.74
N HIS A 327 -8.01 3.94 73.48
CA HIS A 327 -7.90 5.32 73.98
C HIS A 327 -6.67 6.18 73.68
N ASP A 328 -6.99 7.25 72.96
CA ASP A 328 -6.78 8.66 73.32
C ASP A 328 -5.71 9.50 72.62
N MET A 329 -6.19 10.68 72.24
CA MET A 329 -5.46 11.78 71.64
C MET A 329 -4.70 12.57 72.71
N SER A 330 -3.50 13.04 72.40
CA SER A 330 -3.11 14.41 72.74
C SER A 330 -1.90 14.93 71.93
N HIS A 331 -2.18 16.07 71.28
CA HIS A 331 -1.37 17.29 71.18
C HIS A 331 -0.05 17.42 70.38
N CYS A 332 -0.03 18.59 69.71
CA CYS A 332 1.08 19.53 69.44
C CYS A 332 1.77 19.40 68.05
N HIS A 333 1.44 20.19 67.03
CA HIS A 333 1.85 21.59 66.72
C HIS A 333 3.36 21.85 66.52
N THR A 334 3.73 22.26 65.29
CA THR A 334 4.63 23.37 64.86
C THR A 334 4.97 23.16 63.36
N ARG A 335 4.54 23.98 62.38
CA ARG A 335 4.94 25.33 61.93
C ARG A 335 6.44 25.52 61.61
N ASN A 336 6.80 25.55 60.31
CA ASN A 336 7.26 26.75 59.55
C ASN A 336 8.21 26.41 58.36
N GLY A 337 8.05 27.14 57.24
CA GLY A 337 9.18 27.52 56.38
C GLY A 337 9.07 27.25 54.86
N HIS A 338 8.49 28.19 54.10
CA HIS A 338 8.79 28.47 52.67
C HIS A 338 9.98 29.48 52.56
N PRO A 339 10.58 29.86 51.39
CA PRO A 339 10.18 29.70 49.97
C PRO A 339 11.29 29.38 48.91
N SER A 340 10.83 29.06 47.67
CA SER A 340 11.36 29.27 46.28
C SER A 340 12.88 29.24 45.96
N SER A 341 13.40 28.64 44.86
CA SER A 341 12.96 28.71 43.45
C SER A 341 13.74 27.76 42.51
N GLN A 342 13.11 27.44 41.35
CA GLN A 342 13.67 27.03 40.03
C GLN A 342 14.43 25.68 39.89
N CYS A 343 14.40 24.93 38.78
CA CYS A 343 13.52 24.73 37.62
C CYS A 343 14.16 23.59 36.77
N LEU A 344 13.35 22.90 35.94
CA LEU A 344 13.66 21.98 34.80
C LEU A 344 13.42 20.48 35.08
N LYS A 345 12.24 19.93 34.76
CA LYS A 345 11.67 19.55 33.43
C LYS A 345 11.94 18.07 33.07
N GLN A 346 10.86 17.27 33.04
CA GLN A 346 10.51 16.52 31.82
C GLN A 346 9.01 16.19 31.78
N PHE A 347 8.36 16.71 30.74
CA PHE A 347 6.96 16.47 30.37
C PHE A 347 6.84 15.16 29.59
N SER A 348 5.82 14.38 29.88
CA SER A 348 5.20 13.43 28.96
C SER A 348 3.69 13.53 29.16
N ILE A 349 3.00 14.24 28.26
CA ILE A 349 1.54 14.29 28.21
C ILE A 349 1.12 13.28 27.14
N SER A 350 0.52 12.18 27.57
CA SER A 350 -0.29 11.32 26.70
C SER A 350 -1.76 11.50 27.10
N SER A 351 -2.47 12.34 26.35
CA SER A 351 -3.93 12.43 26.44
C SER A 351 -4.56 11.26 25.68
N GLN A 352 -4.98 10.23 26.41
CA GLN A 352 -6.02 9.32 25.95
C GLN A 352 -7.34 9.87 26.49
N ASN A 353 -8.16 10.45 25.62
CA ASN A 353 -9.54 10.80 25.96
C ASN A 353 -10.35 9.49 26.04
N GLN A 354 -10.57 9.00 27.26
CA GLN A 354 -11.59 8.01 27.56
C GLN A 354 -12.94 8.75 27.66
N CYS A 355 -13.95 8.28 26.92
CA CYS A 355 -15.33 8.66 27.18
C CYS A 355 -15.79 7.97 28.48
N ASN A 356 -15.69 8.69 29.59
CA ASN A 356 -16.37 8.33 30.82
C ASN A 356 -17.85 8.68 30.67
N ASN A 357 -18.73 7.72 30.96
CA ASN A 357 -20.17 7.96 31.10
C ASN A 357 -20.43 8.53 32.49
N GLU A 358 -20.09 9.80 32.69
CA GLU A 358 -20.73 10.66 33.68
C GLU A 358 -21.65 11.59 32.87
N GLU A 359 -22.95 11.62 33.16
CA GLU A 359 -23.88 12.54 32.50
C GLU A 359 -23.55 13.97 32.98
N ASP A 360 -22.72 14.69 32.20
CA ASP A 360 -22.44 16.12 32.39
C ASP A 360 -23.77 16.91 32.44
N SER A 361 -23.90 17.88 33.35
CA SER A 361 -25.12 18.70 33.41
C SER A 361 -25.29 19.56 32.13
N PRO A 362 -26.51 20.00 31.76
CA PRO A 362 -26.76 20.79 30.56
C PRO A 362 -25.93 22.09 30.46
N GLU A 363 -25.64 22.74 31.59
CA GLU A 363 -24.75 23.91 31.65
C GLU A 363 -23.27 23.56 31.38
N GLU A 364 -22.79 22.39 31.82
CA GLU A 364 -21.41 21.94 31.64
C GLU A 364 -21.15 21.51 30.18
N GLU A 365 -22.09 20.81 29.55
CA GLU A 365 -22.01 20.46 28.12
C GLU A 365 -21.97 21.73 27.25
N LYS A 366 -22.78 22.74 27.59
CA LYS A 366 -22.80 24.04 26.91
C LYS A 366 -21.45 24.75 26.96
N GLN A 367 -20.83 24.80 28.15
CA GLN A 367 -19.52 25.43 28.33
C GLN A 367 -18.42 24.69 27.57
N LYS A 368 -18.47 23.35 27.57
CA LYS A 368 -17.52 22.47 26.87
C LYS A 368 -17.59 22.61 25.34
N ILE A 369 -18.78 22.72 24.75
CA ILE A 369 -18.94 22.95 23.30
C ILE A 369 -18.38 24.32 22.90
N LEU A 370 -18.59 25.36 23.72
CA LEU A 370 -18.05 26.70 23.47
C LEU A 370 -16.51 26.74 23.54
N GLU A 371 -15.92 26.03 24.50
CA GLU A 371 -14.47 25.98 24.70
C GLU A 371 -13.75 25.12 23.65
N THR A 372 -14.32 23.97 23.30
CA THR A 372 -13.68 23.00 22.38
C THR A 372 -14.03 23.23 20.91
N GLY A 373 -15.24 23.73 20.64
CA GLY A 373 -15.81 23.76 19.30
C GLY A 373 -16.09 22.34 18.77
N GLU A 374 -16.45 21.41 19.65
CA GLU A 374 -16.71 20.01 19.29
C GLU A 374 -18.09 19.54 19.78
N ILE A 375 -18.83 18.85 18.91
CA ILE A 375 -20.11 18.20 19.21
C ILE A 375 -19.94 16.70 18.99
N THR A 376 -20.17 15.89 20.03
CA THR A 376 -20.15 14.42 19.93
C THR A 376 -21.57 13.87 19.84
N CYS A 377 -21.81 12.90 18.97
CA CYS A 377 -23.11 12.24 18.83
C CYS A 377 -23.00 10.72 18.69
N GLN A 378 -23.94 9.99 19.30
CA GLN A 378 -24.08 8.54 19.11
C GLN A 378 -24.93 8.25 17.87
N VAL A 379 -24.39 7.42 16.98
CA VAL A 379 -25.06 7.12 15.71
C VAL A 379 -26.14 6.06 15.90
N ASP A 380 -27.34 6.37 15.43
CA ASP A 380 -28.43 5.42 15.29
C ASP A 380 -28.83 5.23 13.81
N ALA A 381 -29.30 4.04 13.45
CA ALA A 381 -29.66 3.71 12.07
C ALA A 381 -30.88 4.50 11.52
N SER A 382 -31.63 5.17 12.39
CA SER A 382 -32.79 5.99 12.04
C SER A 382 -32.46 7.47 11.80
N TYR A 383 -31.21 7.90 11.99
CA TYR A 383 -30.76 9.29 11.90
C TYR A 383 -31.50 10.27 12.83
N LYS A 384 -32.18 9.76 13.86
CA LYS A 384 -32.92 10.61 14.82
C LYS A 384 -31.96 11.55 15.56
N TYR A 385 -30.75 11.09 15.84
CA TYR A 385 -29.67 11.90 16.41
C TYR A 385 -29.37 13.20 15.62
N MET A 386 -29.68 13.28 14.32
CA MET A 386 -29.43 14.49 13.53
C MET A 386 -30.27 15.69 13.95
N ASN A 387 -31.48 15.49 14.49
CA ASN A 387 -32.29 16.59 15.03
C ASN A 387 -31.55 17.25 16.21
N GLU A 388 -30.95 16.44 17.08
CA GLU A 388 -30.17 16.90 18.22
C GLU A 388 -28.90 17.61 17.78
N VAL A 389 -28.16 17.03 16.83
CA VAL A 389 -26.92 17.62 16.27
C VAL A 389 -27.21 19.00 15.68
N ILE A 390 -28.21 19.13 14.81
CA ILE A 390 -28.56 20.41 14.18
C ILE A 390 -29.02 21.43 15.25
N SER A 391 -29.77 20.99 16.25
CA SER A 391 -30.15 21.84 17.38
C SER A 391 -28.93 22.34 18.15
N LYS A 392 -27.93 21.49 18.40
CA LYS A 392 -26.67 21.88 19.06
C LYS A 392 -25.87 22.88 18.22
N ILE A 393 -25.88 22.76 16.88
CA ILE A 393 -25.25 23.73 15.97
C ILE A 393 -25.92 25.10 16.09
N PHE A 394 -27.26 25.17 16.03
CA PHE A 394 -27.98 26.44 16.19
C PHE A 394 -27.76 27.06 17.57
N LYS A 395 -27.75 26.25 18.64
CA LYS A 395 -27.38 26.71 19.99
C LYS A 395 -25.97 27.29 20.02
N TYR A 396 -24.99 26.62 19.41
CA TYR A 396 -23.61 27.13 19.31
C TYR A 396 -23.56 28.48 18.60
N ILE A 397 -24.25 28.60 17.45
CA ILE A 397 -24.28 29.85 16.68
C ILE A 397 -24.93 30.98 17.48
N ASN A 398 -26.11 30.72 18.08
CA ASN A 398 -26.85 31.70 18.89
C ASN A 398 -26.01 32.23 20.06
N VAL A 399 -25.27 31.34 20.75
CA VAL A 399 -24.47 31.72 21.91
C VAL A 399 -23.14 32.37 21.52
N LYS A 400 -22.47 31.90 20.46
CA LYS A 400 -21.13 32.40 20.10
C LYS A 400 -21.17 33.73 19.33
N TYR A 401 -22.17 33.93 18.47
CA TYR A 401 -22.22 35.08 17.57
C TYR A 401 -23.31 36.10 17.93
N TYR A 402 -23.92 35.96 19.13
CA TYR A 402 -24.80 36.94 19.78
C TYR A 402 -25.63 37.81 18.82
N LEU A 403 -26.77 37.27 18.37
CA LEU A 403 -27.78 38.07 17.66
C LEU A 403 -28.42 39.06 18.65
N ASP A 404 -27.82 40.24 18.81
CA ASP A 404 -28.45 41.33 19.56
C ASP A 404 -29.72 41.81 18.84
N THR A 405 -30.82 41.84 19.59
CA THR A 405 -32.19 42.34 19.26
C THR A 405 -33.08 41.41 18.41
N ASN A 406 -34.05 40.77 19.08
CA ASN A 406 -35.28 40.16 18.54
C ASN A 406 -35.22 38.86 17.70
N GLY A 407 -34.45 37.84 18.11
CA GLY A 407 -34.79 36.49 17.67
C GLY A 407 -33.75 35.43 17.99
N GLU A 408 -33.99 34.65 19.04
CA GLU A 408 -33.40 33.31 19.12
C GLU A 408 -33.77 32.56 17.83
N ILE A 409 -32.80 32.00 17.11
CA ILE A 409 -33.11 31.14 15.95
C ILE A 409 -33.80 29.89 16.49
N ASN A 410 -35.13 29.93 16.59
CA ASN A 410 -35.97 28.77 16.87
C ASN A 410 -36.20 28.02 15.55
N ALA A 411 -35.21 27.21 15.19
CA ALA A 411 -35.28 26.41 13.98
C ALA A 411 -36.28 25.26 14.16
N ASP A 412 -37.34 25.25 13.36
CA ASP A 412 -38.21 24.09 13.17
C ASP A 412 -37.44 22.97 12.47
N ILE A 413 -36.81 22.11 13.30
CA ILE A 413 -35.94 21.01 12.88
C ILE A 413 -36.72 19.69 12.97
N ASP A 414 -37.03 19.13 11.80
CA ASP A 414 -37.51 17.76 11.67
C ASP A 414 -36.84 17.12 10.44
N VAL A 415 -35.69 16.48 10.67
CA VAL A 415 -34.91 15.80 9.62
C VAL A 415 -35.70 14.68 8.95
N ASN A 416 -36.68 14.06 9.64
CA ASN A 416 -37.50 13.00 9.06
C ASN A 416 -38.56 13.57 8.10
N ARG A 417 -39.23 14.66 8.49
CA ARG A 417 -40.16 15.42 7.64
C ARG A 417 -39.44 16.01 6.43
N ASP A 418 -38.29 16.65 6.66
CA ASP A 418 -37.55 17.39 5.62
C ASP A 418 -36.64 16.49 4.78
N ARG A 419 -36.60 15.18 5.09
CA ARG A 419 -35.77 14.16 4.44
C ARG A 419 -35.86 14.16 2.91
N HIS A 420 -37.06 14.43 2.39
CA HIS A 420 -37.30 14.48 0.94
C HIS A 420 -36.58 15.66 0.28
N TYR A 421 -36.64 16.87 0.88
CA TYR A 421 -35.96 18.07 0.39
C TYR A 421 -34.44 18.01 0.56
N ILE A 422 -33.98 17.45 1.68
CA ILE A 422 -32.55 17.17 1.91
C ILE A 422 -32.02 16.23 0.81
N ARG A 423 -32.85 15.28 0.35
CA ARG A 423 -32.50 14.40 -0.77
C ARG A 423 -32.61 15.04 -2.16
N THR A 424 -33.43 16.08 -2.37
CA THR A 424 -33.50 16.76 -3.69
C THR A 424 -32.32 17.69 -3.94
N LEU A 425 -31.66 18.21 -2.89
CA LEU A 425 -30.36 18.90 -3.01
C LEU A 425 -29.27 17.98 -3.60
N LEU A 426 -29.36 16.65 -3.40
CA LEU A 426 -28.49 15.64 -4.06
C LEU A 426 -28.77 15.50 -5.57
N VAL A 427 -29.92 15.96 -6.06
CA VAL A 427 -30.37 15.79 -7.45
C VAL A 427 -30.05 17.03 -8.30
N ASN A 428 -30.11 18.25 -7.76
CA ASN A 428 -29.82 19.46 -8.55
C ASN A 428 -28.34 19.60 -8.96
N GLY A 429 -27.38 19.11 -8.14
CA GLY A 429 -25.97 18.96 -8.56
C GLY A 429 -25.73 17.97 -9.71
N ARG A 430 -26.75 17.20 -10.11
CA ARG A 430 -26.68 16.26 -11.25
C ARG A 430 -26.88 16.95 -12.61
N LYS A 431 -27.55 18.10 -12.69
CA LYS A 431 -27.74 18.83 -13.98
C LYS A 431 -26.42 19.37 -14.54
N GLU A 432 -25.54 19.88 -13.66
CA GLU A 432 -24.22 20.38 -14.04
C GLU A 432 -23.27 19.26 -14.54
N ASN A 433 -23.48 18.01 -14.12
CA ASN A 433 -22.65 16.85 -14.47
C ASN A 433 -23.27 15.92 -15.53
N SER A 434 -24.31 16.38 -16.22
CA SER A 434 -24.91 15.67 -17.35
C SER A 434 -23.96 15.62 -18.56
N LEU A 435 -24.11 14.60 -19.41
CA LEU A 435 -23.37 14.45 -20.65
C LEU A 435 -23.60 15.65 -21.58
N ALA A 436 -24.84 16.14 -21.65
CA ALA A 436 -25.21 17.33 -22.41
C ALA A 436 -24.47 18.59 -21.93
N SER A 437 -24.41 18.80 -20.61
CA SER A 437 -23.78 19.99 -20.01
C SER A 437 -22.25 19.97 -20.12
N ARG A 438 -21.61 18.85 -19.74
CA ARG A 438 -20.14 18.76 -19.70
C ARG A 438 -19.50 18.51 -21.06
N TYR A 439 -20.20 17.82 -21.97
CA TYR A 439 -19.67 17.41 -23.27
C TYR A 439 -20.68 17.67 -24.41
N PRO A 440 -21.04 18.93 -24.70
CA PRO A 440 -22.09 19.27 -25.66
C PRO A 440 -21.78 18.82 -27.10
N LYS A 441 -20.50 18.78 -27.50
CA LYS A 441 -20.10 18.26 -28.81
C LYS A 441 -20.36 16.76 -28.91
N LEU A 442 -20.05 16.01 -27.86
CA LEU A 442 -20.23 14.56 -27.79
C LEU A 442 -21.71 14.18 -27.71
N ALA A 443 -22.52 14.97 -27.01
CA ALA A 443 -23.96 14.81 -26.94
C ALA A 443 -24.65 14.87 -28.32
N ARG A 444 -24.06 15.56 -29.31
CA ARG A 444 -24.56 15.55 -30.71
C ARG A 444 -24.41 14.19 -31.39
N GLU A 445 -23.47 13.37 -30.94
CA GLU A 445 -23.29 12.01 -31.44
C GLU A 445 -24.26 11.01 -30.76
N TRP A 446 -25.16 11.47 -29.89
CA TRP A 446 -26.19 10.63 -29.28
C TRP A 446 -27.25 10.22 -30.31
N HIS A 447 -27.53 8.93 -30.44
CA HIS A 447 -28.57 8.47 -31.35
C HIS A 447 -29.95 8.63 -30.70
N LYS A 448 -30.65 9.71 -31.05
CA LYS A 448 -31.90 10.14 -30.38
C LYS A 448 -32.99 9.08 -30.41
N GLU A 449 -33.23 8.47 -31.56
CA GLU A 449 -34.30 7.50 -31.78
C GLU A 449 -34.01 6.16 -31.09
N ALA A 450 -32.76 5.72 -31.12
CA ALA A 450 -32.36 4.42 -30.57
C ALA A 450 -32.24 4.41 -29.04
N ASN A 451 -32.15 5.59 -28.41
CA ASN A 451 -32.02 5.73 -26.96
C ASN A 451 -33.28 6.33 -26.30
N TRP A 452 -34.31 6.69 -27.05
CA TRP A 452 -35.56 7.21 -26.51
C TRP A 452 -36.19 6.23 -25.48
N PRO A 453 -36.69 6.69 -24.32
CA PRO A 453 -36.90 8.09 -23.89
C PRO A 453 -35.71 8.75 -23.17
N ILE A 454 -34.52 8.15 -23.18
CA ILE A 454 -33.35 8.63 -22.43
C ILE A 454 -32.58 9.68 -23.24
N THR A 455 -32.44 10.88 -22.69
CA THR A 455 -31.72 12.00 -23.33
C THR A 455 -30.33 12.23 -22.71
N PRO A 456 -29.39 12.88 -23.43
CA PRO A 456 -28.07 13.23 -22.90
C PRO A 456 -28.08 14.12 -21.64
N GLU A 457 -29.17 14.84 -21.38
CA GLU A 457 -29.37 15.66 -20.18
C GLU A 457 -29.67 14.80 -18.94
N MET A 458 -30.21 13.59 -19.15
CA MET A 458 -30.57 12.63 -18.10
C MET A 458 -29.42 11.70 -17.71
N VAL A 459 -28.32 11.72 -18.46
CA VAL A 459 -27.22 10.75 -18.39
C VAL A 459 -25.95 11.43 -17.90
N SER A 460 -25.26 10.85 -16.91
CA SER A 460 -24.00 11.43 -16.43
C SER A 460 -22.86 11.18 -17.42
N PHE A 461 -21.94 12.13 -17.57
CA PHE A 461 -20.80 11.97 -18.50
C PHE A 461 -19.91 10.76 -18.18
N GLY A 462 -19.86 10.33 -16.92
CA GLY A 462 -19.08 9.19 -16.42
C GLY A 462 -19.86 7.88 -16.31
N GLU A 463 -21.06 7.79 -16.89
CA GLU A 463 -21.95 6.65 -16.73
C GLU A 463 -21.43 5.35 -17.39
N GLY A 464 -21.68 4.22 -16.72
CA GLY A 464 -21.24 2.88 -17.12
C GLY A 464 -22.21 2.11 -18.04
N SER A 465 -23.43 2.62 -18.24
CA SER A 465 -24.45 2.00 -19.10
C SER A 465 -24.14 2.25 -20.59
N PRO A 466 -24.30 1.26 -21.47
CA PRO A 466 -24.06 1.43 -22.90
C PRO A 466 -25.27 2.03 -23.63
N TYR A 467 -25.03 3.05 -24.43
CA TYR A 467 -26.02 3.71 -25.30
C TYR A 467 -25.59 3.66 -26.76
N VAL A 468 -26.53 3.94 -27.66
CA VAL A 468 -26.28 3.99 -29.10
C VAL A 468 -25.79 5.39 -29.51
N TRP A 469 -24.74 5.43 -30.31
CA TRP A 469 -24.11 6.64 -30.81
C TRP A 469 -24.10 6.64 -32.33
N LYS A 470 -24.12 7.82 -32.94
CA LYS A 470 -23.99 8.05 -34.37
C LYS A 470 -22.97 9.17 -34.62
N CYS A 471 -21.87 8.88 -35.29
CA CYS A 471 -20.87 9.91 -35.60
C CYS A 471 -21.30 10.76 -36.81
N GLU A 472 -20.55 11.83 -37.11
CA GLU A 472 -20.77 12.70 -38.27
C GLU A 472 -20.76 11.96 -39.62
N TYR A 473 -19.95 10.91 -39.77
CA TYR A 473 -19.92 10.05 -40.96
C TYR A 473 -21.05 9.01 -41.02
N GLY A 474 -22.02 9.06 -40.10
CA GLY A 474 -23.19 8.19 -40.08
C GLY A 474 -22.99 6.80 -39.47
N HIS A 475 -21.78 6.43 -39.02
CA HIS A 475 -21.56 5.15 -38.35
C HIS A 475 -22.36 5.07 -37.04
N VAL A 476 -23.06 3.94 -36.82
CA VAL A 476 -23.83 3.69 -35.60
C VAL A 476 -23.16 2.59 -34.77
N TRP A 477 -22.97 2.82 -33.46
CA TRP A 477 -22.41 1.81 -32.54
C TRP A 477 -22.87 1.98 -31.09
N LYS A 478 -22.69 0.94 -30.26
CA LYS A 478 -22.96 0.99 -28.82
C LYS A 478 -21.69 1.27 -28.01
N ALA A 479 -21.73 2.22 -27.09
CA ALA A 479 -20.64 2.55 -26.16
C ALA A 479 -21.18 3.22 -24.89
N THR A 480 -20.41 3.22 -23.80
CA THR A 480 -20.80 3.91 -22.55
C THR A 480 -20.32 5.36 -22.57
N PRO A 481 -21.02 6.31 -21.91
CA PRO A 481 -20.57 7.69 -21.75
C PRO A 481 -19.16 7.77 -21.16
N ASN A 482 -18.85 6.99 -20.12
CA ASN A 482 -17.51 6.93 -19.52
C ASN A 482 -16.39 6.53 -20.52
N LYS A 483 -16.68 5.61 -21.45
CA LYS A 483 -15.70 5.22 -22.48
C LYS A 483 -15.46 6.35 -23.47
N ARG A 484 -16.50 7.11 -23.78
CA ARG A 484 -16.51 8.21 -24.74
C ARG A 484 -15.92 9.51 -24.17
N THR A 485 -15.99 9.69 -22.85
CA THR A 485 -15.45 10.84 -22.12
C THR A 485 -14.09 10.52 -21.50
N ASN A 486 -14.06 9.91 -20.32
CA ASN A 486 -12.85 9.71 -19.52
C ASN A 486 -11.82 8.78 -20.18
N ARG A 487 -12.25 7.82 -21.02
CA ARG A 487 -11.34 6.92 -21.76
C ARG A 487 -11.12 7.32 -23.22
N ASN A 488 -11.74 8.40 -23.67
CA ASN A 488 -11.58 8.99 -25.00
C ASN A 488 -11.69 8.00 -26.19
N GLN A 489 -12.55 6.99 -26.07
CA GLN A 489 -12.79 6.00 -27.13
C GLN A 489 -13.80 6.54 -28.14
N ASN A 490 -13.30 6.97 -29.30
CA ASN A 490 -14.10 7.52 -30.39
C ASN A 490 -14.78 6.42 -31.24
N CYS A 491 -15.41 6.83 -32.34
CA CYS A 491 -16.07 5.90 -33.26
C CYS A 491 -15.13 4.74 -33.67
N PRO A 492 -15.53 3.46 -33.47
CA PRO A 492 -14.68 2.30 -33.75
C PRO A 492 -14.41 2.11 -35.24
N TYR A 493 -15.28 2.64 -36.11
CA TYR A 493 -15.10 2.62 -37.55
C TYR A 493 -14.08 3.68 -37.99
N CYS A 494 -14.24 4.95 -37.55
CA CYS A 494 -13.29 6.02 -37.89
C CYS A 494 -11.88 5.76 -37.34
N SER A 495 -11.76 5.10 -36.19
CA SER A 495 -10.48 4.71 -35.58
C SER A 495 -9.87 3.42 -36.15
N GLY A 496 -10.51 2.79 -37.16
CA GLY A 496 -10.00 1.60 -37.83
C GLY A 496 -10.04 0.32 -36.99
N HIS A 497 -10.80 0.29 -35.90
CA HIS A 497 -11.02 -0.91 -35.07
C HIS A 497 -12.12 -1.81 -35.63
N ARG A 498 -13.03 -1.25 -36.41
CA ARG A 498 -14.03 -1.97 -37.22
C ARG A 498 -13.88 -1.57 -38.68
N VAL A 499 -14.09 -2.53 -39.57
CA VAL A 499 -14.02 -2.27 -41.02
C VAL A 499 -15.18 -1.39 -41.47
N SER A 500 -14.88 -0.43 -42.35
CA SER A 500 -15.82 0.42 -43.06
C SER A 500 -15.35 0.60 -44.51
N ASN A 501 -16.20 1.18 -45.37
CA ASN A 501 -15.88 1.41 -46.77
C ASN A 501 -14.69 2.36 -46.97
N GLU A 502 -14.35 3.17 -45.97
CA GLU A 502 -13.29 4.17 -45.97
C GLU A 502 -11.96 3.60 -45.48
N ASN A 503 -11.97 2.57 -44.62
CA ASN A 503 -10.76 2.11 -43.91
C ASN A 503 -10.27 0.69 -44.29
N ARG A 504 -10.98 0.01 -45.20
CA ARG A 504 -10.61 -1.34 -45.69
C ARG A 504 -9.24 -1.37 -46.38
N LEU A 505 -8.51 -2.46 -46.16
CA LEU A 505 -7.12 -2.62 -46.60
C LEU A 505 -6.96 -2.53 -48.13
N SER A 506 -7.88 -3.14 -48.88
CA SER A 506 -7.93 -3.10 -50.35
C SER A 506 -7.89 -1.67 -50.91
N LYS A 507 -8.69 -0.76 -50.33
CA LYS A 507 -8.84 0.63 -50.76
C LYS A 507 -7.67 1.50 -50.32
N VAL A 508 -7.25 1.40 -49.05
CA VAL A 508 -6.26 2.31 -48.47
C VAL A 508 -4.82 1.90 -48.80
N LYS A 509 -4.53 0.59 -48.92
CA LYS A 509 -3.18 0.05 -49.19
C LYS A 509 -3.22 -1.07 -50.25
N PRO A 510 -3.54 -0.75 -51.52
CA PRO A 510 -3.67 -1.76 -52.58
C PRO A 510 -2.39 -2.57 -52.81
N GLY A 511 -1.21 -1.97 -52.69
CA GLY A 511 0.07 -2.68 -52.83
C GLY A 511 0.28 -3.78 -51.77
N ILE A 512 -0.22 -3.57 -50.55
CA ILE A 512 -0.17 -4.57 -49.48
C ILE A 512 -1.26 -5.62 -49.68
N ALA A 513 -2.46 -5.19 -50.10
CA ALA A 513 -3.55 -6.10 -50.45
C ALA A 513 -3.15 -7.09 -51.57
N LYS A 514 -2.29 -6.69 -52.53
CA LYS A 514 -1.72 -7.60 -53.53
C LYS A 514 -0.89 -8.74 -52.94
N MET A 515 -0.28 -8.54 -51.77
CA MET A 515 0.52 -9.56 -51.08
C MET A 515 -0.34 -10.53 -50.25
N TRP A 516 -1.66 -10.44 -50.32
CA TRP A 516 -2.58 -11.30 -49.57
C TRP A 516 -2.59 -12.72 -50.13
N ASP A 517 -2.39 -13.71 -49.27
CA ASP A 517 -2.48 -15.12 -49.68
C ASP A 517 -3.94 -15.59 -49.67
N LYS A 518 -4.60 -15.53 -50.83
CA LYS A 518 -6.00 -15.97 -51.00
C LYS A 518 -6.21 -17.44 -50.65
N ALA A 519 -5.24 -18.32 -50.91
CA ALA A 519 -5.40 -19.75 -50.68
C ALA A 519 -5.38 -20.08 -49.18
N LYS A 520 -4.54 -19.39 -48.39
CA LYS A 520 -4.39 -19.66 -46.95
C LYS A 520 -5.32 -18.87 -46.04
N ASN A 521 -5.93 -17.78 -46.52
CA ASN A 521 -6.83 -16.95 -45.71
C ASN A 521 -8.31 -17.31 -45.86
N GLY A 522 -8.62 -18.36 -46.65
CA GLY A 522 -9.98 -18.88 -46.81
C GLY A 522 -10.93 -17.81 -47.36
N LYS A 523 -12.04 -17.56 -46.66
CA LYS A 523 -13.06 -16.58 -47.06
C LYS A 523 -12.69 -15.12 -46.74
N LEU A 524 -11.65 -14.87 -45.95
CA LEU A 524 -11.24 -13.50 -45.58
C LEU A 524 -10.52 -12.82 -46.74
N THR A 525 -11.03 -11.67 -47.14
CA THR A 525 -10.47 -10.81 -48.19
C THR A 525 -9.86 -9.53 -47.62
N PRO A 526 -9.02 -8.82 -48.40
CA PRO A 526 -8.56 -7.48 -48.02
C PRO A 526 -9.68 -6.43 -47.83
N ASP A 527 -10.89 -6.68 -48.33
CA ASP A 527 -12.05 -5.79 -48.11
C ASP A 527 -12.68 -5.98 -46.72
N ASP A 528 -12.49 -7.15 -46.09
CA ASP A 528 -13.09 -7.51 -44.81
C ASP A 528 -12.30 -7.01 -43.60
N VAL A 529 -11.13 -6.39 -43.83
CA VAL A 529 -10.20 -5.97 -42.76
C VAL A 529 -9.83 -4.51 -42.87
N ALA A 530 -9.87 -3.79 -41.74
CA ALA A 530 -9.36 -2.43 -41.65
C ALA A 530 -7.82 -2.39 -41.62
N VAL A 531 -7.20 -1.32 -42.10
CA VAL A 531 -5.74 -1.15 -42.14
C VAL A 531 -5.03 -1.22 -40.77
N ASN A 532 -5.73 -0.94 -39.67
CA ASN A 532 -5.19 -1.01 -38.30
C ASN A 532 -5.55 -2.32 -37.59
N SER A 533 -6.09 -3.30 -38.32
CA SER A 533 -6.54 -4.57 -37.74
C SER A 533 -5.38 -5.38 -37.17
N HIS A 534 -5.63 -5.98 -35.99
CA HIS A 534 -4.72 -6.91 -35.33
C HIS A 534 -4.88 -8.36 -35.83
N ILE A 535 -5.78 -8.63 -36.78
CA ILE A 535 -5.99 -9.96 -37.36
C ILE A 535 -4.70 -10.44 -38.04
N ASN A 536 -4.22 -11.62 -37.63
CA ASN A 536 -3.10 -12.32 -38.27
C ASN A 536 -3.59 -13.06 -39.51
N VAL A 537 -2.94 -12.78 -40.64
CA VAL A 537 -3.24 -13.41 -41.93
C VAL A 537 -1.95 -13.86 -42.61
N SER A 538 -2.11 -14.74 -43.60
CA SER A 538 -1.03 -15.24 -44.43
C SER A 538 -0.77 -14.30 -45.60
N TRP A 539 0.50 -14.09 -45.91
CA TRP A 539 0.99 -13.20 -46.96
C TRP A 539 1.94 -13.96 -47.88
N LYS A 540 1.90 -13.60 -49.16
CA LYS A 540 2.77 -14.11 -50.21
C LYS A 540 3.37 -12.96 -51.00
N CYS A 541 4.69 -12.92 -51.16
CA CYS A 541 5.33 -11.93 -52.04
C CYS A 541 5.50 -12.47 -53.46
N GLU A 542 5.88 -11.60 -54.40
CA GLU A 542 6.13 -11.96 -55.81
C GLU A 542 7.24 -13.01 -55.96
N LYS A 543 8.26 -12.99 -55.08
CA LYS A 543 9.31 -14.02 -55.02
C LYS A 543 8.84 -15.35 -54.40
N GLY A 544 7.56 -15.50 -54.08
CA GLY A 544 6.97 -16.74 -53.58
C GLY A 544 7.10 -16.99 -52.06
N HIS A 545 7.80 -16.15 -51.31
CA HIS A 545 7.92 -16.33 -49.86
C HIS A 545 6.56 -16.25 -49.15
N LEU A 546 6.33 -17.14 -48.19
CA LEU A 546 5.11 -17.21 -47.38
C LEU A 546 5.40 -16.83 -45.93
N TRP A 547 4.58 -15.96 -45.32
CA TRP A 547 4.65 -15.68 -43.88
C TRP A 547 3.31 -15.26 -43.30
N GLN A 548 3.19 -15.35 -41.98
CA GLN A 548 2.04 -14.85 -41.24
C GLN A 548 2.41 -13.60 -40.45
N ARG A 549 1.50 -12.63 -40.43
CA ARG A 549 1.63 -11.38 -39.67
C ARG A 549 0.29 -10.65 -39.59
N SER A 550 0.14 -9.77 -38.60
CA SER A 550 -1.05 -8.92 -38.50
C SER A 550 -1.12 -7.89 -39.62
N VAL A 551 -2.34 -7.50 -40.01
CA VAL A 551 -2.57 -6.45 -41.02
C VAL A 551 -1.89 -5.15 -40.61
N LYS A 552 -2.03 -4.72 -39.36
CA LYS A 552 -1.38 -3.51 -38.82
C LYS A 552 0.14 -3.51 -38.99
N GLU A 553 0.81 -4.61 -38.65
CA GLU A 553 2.27 -4.71 -38.77
C GLU A 553 2.75 -4.82 -40.23
N MET A 554 1.92 -5.42 -41.09
CA MET A 554 2.14 -5.44 -42.53
C MET A 554 2.04 -4.05 -43.13
N VAL A 555 1.00 -3.28 -42.78
CA VAL A 555 0.85 -1.88 -43.17
C VAL A 555 2.05 -1.05 -42.71
N ARG A 556 2.53 -1.25 -41.49
CA ARG A 556 3.69 -0.51 -40.95
C ARG A 556 5.00 -0.83 -41.66
N SER A 557 5.24 -2.09 -42.03
CA SER A 557 6.52 -2.51 -42.59
C SER A 557 6.57 -2.50 -44.12
N GLY A 558 5.42 -2.66 -44.77
CA GLY A 558 5.22 -2.57 -46.22
C GLY A 558 5.98 -3.59 -47.07
N ARG A 559 6.70 -4.55 -46.46
CA ARG A 559 7.66 -5.40 -47.16
C ARG A 559 7.66 -6.84 -46.64
N CYS A 560 8.05 -7.76 -47.53
CA CYS A 560 8.33 -9.16 -47.22
C CYS A 560 9.55 -9.27 -46.29
N PRO A 561 9.46 -10.02 -45.17
CA PRO A 561 10.57 -10.15 -44.22
C PRO A 561 11.78 -10.91 -44.77
N TYR A 562 11.58 -11.82 -45.74
CA TYR A 562 12.66 -12.54 -46.41
C TYR A 562 13.39 -11.65 -47.42
N CYS A 563 12.64 -10.98 -48.33
CA CYS A 563 13.23 -10.07 -49.31
C CYS A 563 13.94 -8.85 -48.68
N SER A 564 13.53 -8.45 -47.47
CA SER A 564 14.16 -7.34 -46.74
C SER A 564 15.33 -7.77 -45.84
N GLY A 565 15.73 -9.05 -45.87
CA GLY A 565 16.83 -9.58 -45.07
C GLY A 565 16.55 -9.68 -43.57
N ARG A 566 15.29 -9.54 -43.14
CA ARG A 566 14.89 -9.66 -41.72
C ARG A 566 14.67 -11.10 -41.28
N ARG A 567 14.48 -12.03 -42.22
CA ARG A 567 14.44 -13.48 -41.99
C ARG A 567 15.55 -14.13 -42.79
N PHE A 568 16.13 -15.19 -42.23
CA PHE A 568 17.19 -15.96 -42.86
C PHE A 568 16.74 -16.55 -44.20
N THR A 569 17.61 -16.46 -45.20
CA THR A 569 17.55 -17.16 -46.48
C THR A 569 18.99 -17.54 -46.87
N LYS A 570 19.18 -18.53 -47.75
CA LYS A 570 20.53 -18.95 -48.15
C LYS A 570 21.34 -17.79 -48.75
N GLU A 571 20.67 -16.93 -49.52
CA GLU A 571 21.27 -15.77 -50.19
C GLU A 571 21.69 -14.65 -49.22
N ASN A 572 21.22 -14.70 -47.97
CA ASN A 572 21.60 -13.74 -46.93
C ASN A 572 22.45 -14.36 -45.81
N SER A 573 22.99 -15.56 -46.05
CA SER A 573 23.98 -16.17 -45.17
C SER A 573 25.27 -15.35 -45.12
N LEU A 574 26.07 -15.53 -44.07
CA LEU A 574 27.35 -14.86 -43.91
C LEU A 574 28.31 -15.25 -45.06
N ALA A 575 28.40 -16.54 -45.36
CA ALA A 575 29.27 -17.07 -46.41
C ALA A 575 28.93 -16.52 -47.80
N GLU A 576 27.65 -16.53 -48.17
CA GLU A 576 27.22 -16.03 -49.49
C GLU A 576 27.39 -14.52 -49.62
N LYS A 577 27.14 -13.76 -48.54
CA LYS A 577 27.19 -12.30 -48.60
C LYS A 577 28.59 -11.72 -48.44
N TYR A 578 29.44 -12.35 -47.63
CA TYR A 578 30.78 -11.85 -47.29
C TYR A 578 31.82 -12.99 -47.28
N PRO A 579 32.15 -13.57 -48.45
CA PRO A 579 33.07 -14.71 -48.54
C PRO A 579 34.48 -14.39 -48.02
N HIS A 580 34.96 -13.15 -48.17
CA HIS A 580 36.26 -12.73 -47.64
C HIS A 580 36.38 -12.80 -46.11
N LEU A 581 35.25 -12.83 -45.38
CA LEU A 581 35.26 -12.97 -43.93
C LEU A 581 35.52 -14.41 -43.48
N LEU A 582 35.40 -15.39 -44.38
CA LEU A 582 35.68 -16.80 -44.08
C LEU A 582 37.17 -17.07 -43.83
N GLU A 583 38.06 -16.24 -44.39
CA GLU A 583 39.50 -16.24 -44.08
C GLU A 583 39.78 -15.89 -42.61
N GLN A 584 38.86 -15.13 -41.99
CA GLN A 584 38.95 -14.72 -40.60
C GLN A 584 38.05 -15.57 -39.69
N TRP A 585 37.38 -16.60 -40.22
CA TRP A 585 36.55 -17.49 -39.43
C TRP A 585 37.41 -18.52 -38.71
N ASP A 586 37.28 -18.62 -37.39
CA ASP A 586 38.02 -19.59 -36.60
C ASP A 586 37.31 -20.96 -36.68
N TRP A 587 37.72 -21.80 -37.62
CA TRP A 587 37.06 -23.08 -37.93
C TRP A 587 37.15 -24.10 -36.79
N ASP A 588 38.18 -24.02 -35.96
CA ASP A 588 38.39 -24.96 -34.85
C ASP A 588 37.52 -24.65 -33.63
N LYS A 589 37.07 -23.39 -33.49
CA LYS A 589 36.31 -22.92 -32.32
C LYS A 589 34.83 -22.65 -32.56
N ASN A 590 34.37 -22.75 -33.81
CA ASN A 590 32.97 -22.51 -34.15
C ASN A 590 32.26 -23.79 -34.56
N ASP A 591 31.24 -24.17 -33.80
CA ASP A 591 30.34 -25.27 -34.16
C ASP A 591 29.29 -24.87 -35.21
N ILE A 592 29.15 -23.57 -35.49
CA ILE A 592 28.10 -23.02 -36.34
C ILE A 592 28.64 -22.76 -37.75
N SER A 593 27.91 -23.23 -38.76
CA SER A 593 28.25 -23.03 -40.17
C SER A 593 27.96 -21.59 -40.63
N PRO A 594 28.93 -20.91 -41.29
CA PRO A 594 28.72 -19.59 -41.92
C PRO A 594 27.63 -19.56 -43.01
N TRP A 595 27.26 -20.72 -43.56
CA TRP A 595 26.17 -20.85 -44.53
C TRP A 595 24.78 -20.94 -43.89
N GLU A 596 24.71 -21.21 -42.59
CA GLU A 596 23.46 -21.43 -41.86
C GLU A 596 23.07 -20.24 -40.96
N ILE A 597 23.86 -19.16 -41.00
CA ILE A 597 23.61 -17.94 -40.25
C ILE A 597 23.58 -16.74 -41.16
N SER A 598 22.64 -15.82 -40.93
CA SER A 598 22.60 -14.55 -41.66
C SER A 598 23.81 -13.68 -41.34
N TYR A 599 24.31 -12.92 -42.32
CA TYR A 599 25.36 -11.93 -42.06
C TYR A 599 24.97 -10.91 -40.98
N GLY A 600 23.67 -10.61 -40.80
CA GLY A 600 23.17 -9.70 -39.77
C GLY A 600 22.87 -10.34 -38.42
N ASN A 601 23.29 -11.59 -38.20
CA ASN A 601 22.97 -12.34 -37.00
C ASN A 601 23.72 -11.80 -35.75
N LYS A 602 23.05 -11.84 -34.60
CA LYS A 602 23.59 -11.39 -33.29
C LYS A 602 24.32 -12.49 -32.51
N VAL A 603 24.40 -13.71 -33.06
CA VAL A 603 25.20 -14.81 -32.50
C VAL A 603 26.67 -14.42 -32.44
N GLU A 604 27.35 -14.85 -31.37
CA GLU A 604 28.79 -14.71 -31.22
C GLU A 604 29.50 -15.86 -31.92
N ALA A 605 30.51 -15.53 -32.72
CA ALA A 605 31.41 -16.47 -33.36
C ALA A 605 32.85 -16.12 -33.01
N TRP A 606 33.74 -17.10 -33.11
CA TRP A 606 35.17 -16.94 -33.02
C TRP A 606 35.75 -16.51 -34.37
N TRP A 607 36.70 -15.59 -34.29
CA TRP A 607 37.39 -15.03 -35.45
C TRP A 607 38.89 -15.11 -35.20
N ILE A 608 39.66 -15.29 -36.26
CA ILE A 608 41.12 -15.27 -36.24
C ILE A 608 41.62 -14.22 -37.24
N CYS A 609 42.73 -13.55 -36.93
CA CYS A 609 43.35 -12.60 -37.85
C CYS A 609 44.71 -13.11 -38.29
N ASP A 610 45.29 -12.47 -39.32
CA ASP A 610 46.57 -12.85 -39.93
C ASP A 610 47.74 -12.83 -38.94
N LYS A 611 47.61 -12.12 -37.82
CA LYS A 611 48.60 -12.12 -36.72
C LYS A 611 48.38 -13.24 -35.69
N GLY A 612 47.46 -14.17 -35.95
CA GLY A 612 47.14 -15.32 -35.10
C GLY A 612 46.27 -15.00 -33.88
N HIS A 613 45.75 -13.78 -33.72
CA HIS A 613 44.88 -13.47 -32.59
C HIS A 613 43.49 -14.06 -32.81
N SER A 614 43.05 -14.94 -31.92
CA SER A 614 41.68 -15.48 -31.89
C SER A 614 40.81 -14.66 -30.93
N TRP A 615 39.65 -14.18 -31.37
CA TRP A 615 38.71 -13.40 -30.54
C TRP A 615 37.25 -13.75 -30.81
N LYS A 616 36.42 -13.60 -29.79
CA LYS A 616 34.97 -13.81 -29.90
C LYS A 616 34.24 -12.50 -30.20
N ALA A 617 33.38 -12.47 -31.21
CA ALA A 617 32.58 -11.30 -31.55
C ALA A 617 31.25 -11.69 -32.23
N ARG A 618 30.24 -10.81 -32.13
CA ARG A 618 28.98 -10.99 -32.86
C ARG A 618 29.21 -10.95 -34.37
N VAL A 619 28.56 -11.84 -35.11
CA VAL A 619 28.66 -11.89 -36.58
C VAL A 619 28.32 -10.54 -37.21
N ALA A 620 27.19 -9.93 -36.83
CA ALA A 620 26.83 -8.59 -37.30
C ALA A 620 27.87 -7.49 -37.00
N ASN A 621 28.62 -7.60 -35.90
CA ASN A 621 29.67 -6.61 -35.59
C ASN A 621 30.85 -6.74 -36.54
N ARG A 622 31.19 -7.97 -36.95
CA ARG A 622 32.26 -8.21 -37.91
C ARG A 622 31.82 -7.89 -39.34
N SER A 623 30.63 -8.31 -39.73
CA SER A 623 30.13 -8.20 -41.12
C SER A 623 29.51 -6.85 -41.47
N MET A 624 28.74 -6.23 -40.56
CA MET A 624 28.00 -4.99 -40.84
C MET A 624 28.68 -3.74 -40.30
N LEU A 625 29.45 -3.87 -39.21
CA LEU A 625 30.16 -2.75 -38.57
C LEU A 625 31.68 -2.79 -38.80
N ASP A 626 32.15 -3.78 -39.56
CA ASP A 626 33.56 -3.99 -39.90
C ASP A 626 34.52 -3.92 -38.70
N ARG A 627 34.07 -4.40 -37.53
CA ARG A 627 34.91 -4.41 -36.33
C ARG A 627 35.85 -5.61 -36.37
N GLY A 628 37.08 -5.36 -36.82
CA GLY A 628 38.16 -6.35 -36.84
C GLY A 628 38.77 -6.66 -35.47
N CYS A 629 39.92 -7.32 -35.51
CA CYS A 629 40.62 -7.85 -34.35
C CYS A 629 40.83 -6.80 -33.23
N PRO A 630 40.32 -7.04 -32.00
CA PRO A 630 40.46 -6.12 -30.87
C PRO A 630 41.90 -6.01 -30.35
N TYR A 631 42.72 -7.04 -30.57
CA TYR A 631 44.15 -7.04 -30.22
C TYR A 631 44.94 -6.13 -31.18
N CYS A 632 44.77 -6.32 -32.51
CA CYS A 632 45.43 -5.48 -33.52
C CYS A 632 45.01 -4.01 -33.44
N SER A 633 43.74 -3.74 -33.11
CA SER A 633 43.22 -2.37 -32.91
C SER A 633 43.53 -1.78 -31.53
N LYS A 634 44.40 -2.42 -30.75
CA LYS A 634 44.86 -1.97 -29.42
C LYS A 634 43.73 -1.71 -28.41
N ARG A 635 42.60 -2.41 -28.57
CA ARG A 635 41.46 -2.37 -27.63
C ARG A 635 41.59 -3.41 -26.51
N LEU A 636 42.23 -4.55 -26.78
CA LEU A 636 42.57 -5.57 -25.78
C LEU A 636 44.08 -5.70 -25.61
N ALA A 637 44.50 -6.05 -24.39
CA ALA A 637 45.89 -6.31 -24.04
C ALA A 637 46.41 -7.56 -24.74
N THR A 638 47.68 -7.56 -25.12
CA THR A 638 48.41 -8.75 -25.58
C THR A 638 49.41 -9.18 -24.52
N VAL A 639 50.01 -10.35 -24.69
CA VAL A 639 51.04 -10.87 -23.76
C VAL A 639 52.18 -9.87 -23.60
N ASP A 640 52.61 -9.22 -24.69
CA ASP A 640 53.74 -8.29 -24.67
C ASP A 640 53.34 -6.81 -24.46
N GLU A 641 52.06 -6.47 -24.64
CA GLU A 641 51.55 -5.09 -24.49
C GLU A 641 50.36 -5.02 -23.52
N ASN A 642 50.66 -5.04 -22.22
CA ASN A 642 49.68 -4.90 -21.15
C ASN A 642 50.14 -3.93 -20.05
N PHE A 643 49.23 -3.61 -19.12
CA PHE A 643 49.48 -2.62 -18.07
C PHE A 643 50.53 -3.06 -17.06
N ALA A 644 50.62 -4.35 -16.73
CA ALA A 644 51.63 -4.88 -15.82
C ALA A 644 53.06 -4.64 -16.36
N ILE A 645 53.27 -4.89 -17.64
CA ILE A 645 54.57 -4.74 -18.30
C ILE A 645 54.94 -3.26 -18.46
N GLN A 646 54.00 -2.42 -18.87
CA GLN A 646 54.30 -1.01 -19.16
C GLN A 646 54.38 -0.13 -17.90
N TYR A 647 53.67 -0.48 -16.83
CA TYR A 647 53.62 0.30 -15.58
C TYR A 647 53.76 -0.57 -14.33
N PRO A 648 54.92 -1.25 -14.13
CA PRO A 648 55.11 -2.21 -13.05
C PRO A 648 54.94 -1.59 -11.65
N GLU A 649 55.39 -0.34 -11.46
CA GLU A 649 55.23 0.35 -10.17
C GLU A 649 53.77 0.68 -9.85
N LEU A 650 52.95 0.99 -10.85
CA LEU A 650 51.51 1.19 -10.64
C LEU A 650 50.77 -0.13 -10.47
N ALA A 651 51.21 -1.20 -11.13
CA ALA A 651 50.65 -2.54 -10.94
C ALA A 651 50.81 -3.05 -9.49
N LYS A 652 51.83 -2.60 -8.75
CA LYS A 652 51.97 -2.86 -7.30
C LYS A 652 50.85 -2.23 -6.46
N GLU A 653 50.27 -1.13 -6.93
CA GLU A 653 49.14 -0.47 -6.28
C GLU A 653 47.78 -1.08 -6.67
N TRP A 654 47.75 -2.19 -7.40
CA TRP A 654 46.52 -2.87 -7.79
C TRP A 654 45.88 -3.58 -6.60
N ASN A 655 44.59 -3.38 -6.36
CA ASN A 655 43.87 -4.12 -5.33
C ASN A 655 43.34 -5.45 -5.90
N TYR A 656 44.14 -6.51 -5.85
CA TYR A 656 43.81 -7.84 -6.38
C TYR A 656 42.53 -8.43 -5.78
N THR A 657 42.32 -8.25 -4.47
CA THR A 657 41.13 -8.76 -3.76
C THR A 657 39.85 -8.13 -4.32
N ARG A 658 39.86 -6.81 -4.55
CA ARG A 658 38.67 -6.08 -5.01
C ARG A 658 38.42 -6.15 -6.51
N ASN A 659 39.47 -6.34 -7.29
CA ASN A 659 39.35 -6.49 -8.75
C ASN A 659 39.07 -7.94 -9.19
N GLY A 660 39.12 -8.89 -8.25
CA GLY A 660 38.75 -10.28 -8.49
C GLY A 660 39.61 -10.93 -9.57
N LYS A 661 38.99 -11.45 -10.62
CA LYS A 661 39.71 -12.11 -11.74
C LYS A 661 40.43 -11.16 -12.68
N LEU A 662 40.22 -9.84 -12.55
CA LEU A 662 40.82 -8.85 -13.43
C LEU A 662 42.21 -8.45 -12.92
N ASN A 663 43.24 -8.79 -13.69
CA ASN A 663 44.62 -8.51 -13.35
C ASN A 663 45.23 -7.41 -14.23
N PRO A 664 46.33 -6.77 -13.78
CA PRO A 664 47.11 -5.84 -14.58
C PRO A 664 47.50 -6.34 -15.98
N GLN A 665 47.68 -7.64 -16.17
CA GLN A 665 48.02 -8.25 -17.47
C GLN A 665 46.85 -8.29 -18.47
N ASP A 666 45.60 -8.18 -18.00
CA ASP A 666 44.41 -8.32 -18.84
C ASP A 666 43.96 -6.99 -19.45
N VAL A 667 44.61 -5.88 -19.10
CA VAL A 667 44.18 -4.52 -19.40
C VAL A 667 45.30 -3.70 -20.03
N ARG A 668 44.92 -2.73 -20.87
CA ARG A 668 45.86 -1.75 -21.42
C ARG A 668 45.94 -0.49 -20.54
N PRO A 669 47.08 0.22 -20.52
CA PRO A 669 47.24 1.45 -19.73
C PRO A 669 46.29 2.59 -20.05
N ARG A 670 45.85 2.73 -21.31
CA ARG A 670 44.88 3.76 -21.74
C ARG A 670 43.42 3.36 -21.55
N SER A 671 43.16 2.31 -20.78
CA SER A 671 41.80 1.83 -20.54
C SER A 671 41.03 2.79 -19.63
N ASN A 672 39.80 3.14 -20.02
CA ASN A 672 38.86 3.88 -19.17
C ASN A 672 38.13 2.96 -18.16
N LYS A 673 38.60 1.71 -18.00
CA LYS A 673 38.04 0.77 -17.03
C LYS A 673 38.40 1.24 -15.62
N LYS A 674 37.37 1.38 -14.78
CA LYS A 674 37.53 1.67 -13.35
C LYS A 674 37.94 0.41 -12.61
N VAL A 675 38.97 0.55 -11.79
CA VAL A 675 39.52 -0.53 -10.97
C VAL A 675 39.89 0.01 -9.60
N TRP A 676 39.96 -0.89 -8.63
CA TRP A 676 40.37 -0.59 -7.28
C TRP A 676 41.90 -0.53 -7.16
N TRP A 677 42.37 0.54 -6.56
CA TRP A 677 43.77 0.78 -6.22
C TRP A 677 43.93 0.75 -4.70
N ILE A 678 45.11 0.39 -4.23
CA ILE A 678 45.53 0.47 -2.83
C ILE A 678 46.90 1.15 -2.77
N CYS A 679 47.01 2.22 -1.98
CA CYS A 679 48.26 2.98 -1.89
C CYS A 679 49.16 2.37 -0.81
N PRO A 680 50.45 2.75 -0.74
CA PRO A 680 51.36 2.26 0.30
C PRO A 680 50.89 2.54 1.74
N GLN A 681 50.00 3.52 1.94
CA GLN A 681 49.40 3.83 3.25
C GLN A 681 48.13 3.01 3.54
N GLY A 682 47.82 2.00 2.73
CA GLY A 682 46.66 1.11 2.89
C GLY A 682 45.32 1.70 2.44
N HIS A 683 45.29 2.92 1.90
CA HIS A 683 44.02 3.50 1.44
C HIS A 683 43.58 2.90 0.12
N GLU A 684 42.35 2.41 0.09
CA GLU A 684 41.71 1.93 -1.13
C GLU A 684 40.88 3.02 -1.81
N TRP A 685 40.93 3.09 -3.14
CA TRP A 685 40.05 3.94 -3.95
C TRP A 685 39.82 3.36 -5.33
N GLU A 686 38.72 3.75 -5.95
CA GLU A 686 38.43 3.40 -7.34
C GLU A 686 38.87 4.53 -8.28
N CYS A 687 39.58 4.19 -9.36
CA CYS A 687 39.96 5.14 -10.40
C CYS A 687 40.12 4.42 -11.75
N GLU A 688 39.93 5.16 -12.84
CA GLU A 688 40.20 4.65 -14.19
C GLU A 688 41.70 4.44 -14.40
N ILE A 689 42.08 3.36 -15.09
CA ILE A 689 43.48 3.01 -15.35
C ILE A 689 44.19 4.15 -16.10
N ASN A 690 43.56 4.71 -17.13
CA ASN A 690 44.09 5.84 -17.87
C ASN A 690 44.38 7.05 -16.95
N ASN A 691 43.46 7.37 -16.04
CA ASN A 691 43.65 8.49 -15.09
C ASN A 691 44.76 8.20 -14.06
N ARG A 692 44.91 6.94 -13.63
CA ARG A 692 46.02 6.55 -12.75
C ARG A 692 47.37 6.72 -13.46
N VAL A 693 47.46 6.30 -14.73
CA VAL A 693 48.65 6.48 -15.58
C VAL A 693 48.98 7.96 -15.80
N MET A 694 47.96 8.80 -15.98
CA MET A 694 48.10 10.26 -16.12
C MET A 694 48.45 10.98 -14.80
N GLY A 695 48.69 10.26 -13.71
CA GLY A 695 49.22 10.81 -12.45
C GLY A 695 48.20 11.05 -11.34
N CYS A 696 46.97 10.52 -11.44
CA CYS A 696 45.98 10.60 -10.36
C CYS A 696 46.49 9.86 -9.10
N LYS A 697 46.62 10.57 -7.97
CA LYS A 697 47.07 10.02 -6.68
C LYS A 697 45.88 9.65 -5.78
N CYS A 698 46.14 8.84 -4.75
CA CYS A 698 45.14 8.49 -3.73
C CYS A 698 44.43 9.75 -3.19
N PRO A 699 43.09 9.84 -3.30
CA PRO A 699 42.33 11.02 -2.90
C PRO A 699 42.37 11.28 -1.39
N LYS A 700 42.51 10.23 -0.56
CA LYS A 700 42.63 10.36 0.90
C LYS A 700 43.97 10.97 1.30
N CYS A 701 45.08 10.56 0.66
CA CYS A 701 46.39 11.16 0.88
C CYS A 701 46.50 12.60 0.34
N ARG A 702 45.61 12.99 -0.60
CA ARG A 702 45.65 14.30 -1.25
C ARG A 702 44.99 15.42 -0.44
N SER A 703 43.99 15.14 0.40
CA SER A 703 43.07 16.18 0.90
C SER A 703 42.93 16.36 2.41
N ARG A 704 43.49 15.50 3.27
CA ARG A 704 43.17 15.54 4.71
C ARG A 704 44.30 15.81 5.69
N TYR A 705 45.56 15.48 5.37
CA TYR A 705 46.63 15.50 6.37
C TYR A 705 47.75 16.48 6.03
N VAL A 706 48.28 17.09 7.09
CA VAL A 706 49.39 18.04 7.11
C VAL A 706 50.55 17.53 6.26
N ARG A 707 51.04 18.34 5.30
CA ARG A 707 52.37 18.12 4.71
C ARG A 707 53.40 18.85 5.58
N ASN A 708 54.52 18.19 5.88
CA ASN A 708 55.72 18.78 6.50
C ASN A 708 55.50 19.52 7.85
N GLY A 709 54.50 19.14 8.64
CA GLY A 709 54.26 19.72 9.97
C GLY A 709 53.60 21.10 10.00
N GLU A 710 53.04 21.57 8.89
CA GLU A 710 52.29 22.85 8.78
C GLU A 710 50.79 22.68 9.11
N SER A 711 50.46 22.40 10.36
CA SER A 711 49.07 22.28 10.82
C SER A 711 48.37 23.65 10.95
N LEU A 712 47.03 23.65 10.95
CA LEU A 712 46.23 24.88 11.11
C LEU A 712 46.63 25.65 12.38
N ILE A 713 46.81 24.95 13.51
CA ILE A 713 47.21 25.58 14.77
C ILE A 713 48.60 26.21 14.73
N LYS A 714 49.53 25.62 13.97
CA LYS A 714 50.90 26.10 13.87
C LYS A 714 51.00 27.32 12.95
N MET A 715 50.27 27.29 11.84
CA MET A 715 50.33 28.34 10.82
C MET A 715 49.41 29.53 11.11
N TYR A 716 48.25 29.29 11.75
CA TYR A 716 47.20 30.29 11.99
C TYR A 716 46.57 30.11 13.39
N PRO A 717 47.32 30.36 14.49
CA PRO A 717 46.83 30.18 15.85
C PRO A 717 45.63 31.10 16.17
N ASP A 718 45.58 32.29 15.57
CA ASP A 718 44.49 33.28 15.68
C ASP A 718 43.17 32.80 15.04
N VAL A 719 43.26 31.87 14.09
CA VAL A 719 42.11 31.18 13.50
C VAL A 719 41.77 29.94 14.32
N ALA A 720 42.78 29.17 14.73
CA ALA A 720 42.61 27.93 15.49
C ALA A 720 41.93 28.15 16.85
N VAL A 721 42.12 29.31 17.50
CA VAL A 721 41.43 29.67 18.76
C VAL A 721 39.90 29.67 18.62
N ARG A 722 39.37 29.82 17.40
CA ARG A 722 37.93 29.81 17.12
C ARG A 722 37.38 28.40 16.87
N TRP A 723 38.16 27.35 17.08
CA TRP A 723 37.73 25.97 16.83
C TRP A 723 36.69 25.52 17.86
N ASN A 724 35.59 24.91 17.41
CA ASN A 724 34.62 24.29 18.31
C ASN A 724 34.98 22.81 18.55
N TYR A 725 35.71 22.53 19.64
CA TYR A 725 36.16 21.17 19.98
C TYR A 725 35.02 20.19 20.24
N ASN A 726 33.90 20.66 20.80
CA ASN A 726 32.77 19.79 21.15
C ASN A 726 31.99 19.31 19.92
N ARG A 727 31.96 20.11 18.85
CA ARG A 727 31.12 19.82 17.66
C ARG A 727 31.88 19.20 16.49
N ASN A 728 33.21 19.14 16.57
CA ASN A 728 34.06 18.62 15.49
C ASN A 728 34.56 17.19 15.72
N GLY A 729 34.16 16.55 16.83
CA GLY A 729 34.52 15.16 17.14
C GLY A 729 36.04 14.98 17.19
N ASP A 730 36.56 13.96 16.50
CA ASP A 730 37.99 13.62 16.48
C ASP A 730 38.86 14.63 15.70
N LEU A 731 38.24 15.55 14.95
CA LEU A 731 38.98 16.58 14.22
C LEU A 731 39.48 17.66 15.16
N ASN A 732 40.78 17.94 15.08
CA ASN A 732 41.42 19.00 15.84
C ASN A 732 42.34 19.86 14.96
N PRO A 733 42.63 21.11 15.37
CA PRO A 733 43.49 22.02 14.61
C PRO A 733 44.94 21.56 14.37
N SER A 734 45.44 20.56 15.11
CA SER A 734 46.82 20.09 14.98
C SER A 734 47.00 19.03 13.88
N ILE A 735 45.92 18.36 13.46
CA ILE A 735 45.96 17.31 12.43
C ILE A 735 45.41 17.74 11.06
N VAL A 736 44.83 18.94 10.96
CA VAL A 736 44.23 19.48 9.73
C VAL A 736 45.10 20.54 9.08
N SER A 737 45.09 20.58 7.74
CA SER A 737 45.77 21.62 6.96
C SER A 737 44.93 22.90 6.86
N ALA A 738 45.59 24.07 6.92
CA ALA A 738 44.97 25.37 6.71
C ALA A 738 44.31 25.56 5.33
N LYS A 739 44.72 24.77 4.32
CA LYS A 739 44.14 24.77 2.97
C LYS A 739 43.00 23.76 2.79
N SER A 740 42.56 23.12 3.87
CA SER A 740 41.53 22.10 3.81
C SER A 740 40.17 22.68 3.40
N GLY A 741 39.49 21.99 2.49
CA GLY A 741 38.10 22.29 2.10
C GLY A 741 37.07 21.76 3.11
N GLU A 742 37.49 21.12 4.19
CA GLU A 742 36.63 20.50 5.19
C GLU A 742 35.77 21.55 5.92
N LYS A 743 34.47 21.28 6.07
CA LYS A 743 33.52 22.19 6.70
C LYS A 743 33.36 21.83 8.18
N VAL A 744 33.86 22.69 9.05
CA VAL A 744 33.91 22.44 10.50
C VAL A 744 33.13 23.51 11.27
N TRP A 745 32.83 23.22 12.53
CA TRP A 745 32.21 24.14 13.47
C TRP A 745 33.25 25.06 14.11
N TRP A 746 32.89 26.34 14.20
CA TRP A 746 33.66 27.41 14.79
C TRP A 746 32.85 28.06 15.91
N GLN A 747 33.53 28.65 16.88
CA GLN A 747 32.98 29.33 18.04
C GLN A 747 33.74 30.63 18.28
N CYS A 748 33.03 31.70 18.64
CA CYS A 748 33.66 32.97 18.96
C CYS A 748 34.30 32.90 20.35
N PRO A 749 35.57 33.33 20.53
CA PRO A 749 36.21 33.38 21.83
C PRO A 749 35.51 34.34 22.80
N ASP A 750 35.08 35.51 22.31
CA ASP A 750 34.47 36.55 23.14
C ASP A 750 33.00 36.27 23.48
N TYR A 751 32.32 35.50 22.62
CA TYR A 751 30.89 35.19 22.74
C TYR A 751 30.64 33.70 22.43
N PRO A 752 30.71 32.81 23.43
CA PRO A 752 30.64 31.36 23.22
C PRO A 752 29.36 30.86 22.53
N HIS A 753 28.27 31.63 22.62
CA HIS A 753 27.00 31.31 21.95
C HIS A 753 27.00 31.63 20.44
N HIS A 754 28.02 32.33 19.93
CA HIS A 754 28.24 32.55 18.51
C HIS A 754 28.93 31.34 17.89
N GLU A 755 28.14 30.40 17.39
CA GLU A 755 28.63 29.22 16.68
C GLU A 755 28.29 29.27 15.19
N TRP A 756 29.23 28.89 14.32
CA TRP A 756 28.99 28.84 12.87
C TRP A 756 29.73 27.69 12.21
N GLN A 757 29.28 27.32 11.00
CA GLN A 757 29.91 26.24 10.23
C GLN A 757 30.49 26.80 8.93
N ARG A 758 31.79 26.59 8.69
CA ARG A 758 32.50 27.10 7.50
C ARG A 758 33.71 26.22 7.14
N ARG A 759 34.14 26.27 5.88
CA ARG A 759 35.36 25.57 5.41
C ARG A 759 36.62 26.15 6.03
N ILE A 760 37.60 25.30 6.38
CA ILE A 760 38.88 25.73 6.98
C ILE A 760 39.61 26.73 6.11
N ALA A 761 39.82 26.44 4.82
CA ALA A 761 40.48 27.36 3.89
C ALA A 761 39.80 28.74 3.82
N HIS A 762 38.47 28.77 3.87
CA HIS A 762 37.72 30.04 3.82
C HIS A 762 37.81 30.82 5.15
N GLU A 763 37.87 30.15 6.30
CA GLU A 763 38.11 30.82 7.59
C GLU A 763 39.47 31.53 7.59
N VAL A 764 40.51 30.87 7.06
CA VAL A 764 41.87 31.41 6.94
C VAL A 764 41.94 32.56 5.92
N GLU A 765 41.37 32.39 4.72
CA GLU A 765 41.45 33.39 3.64
C GLU A 765 40.61 34.64 3.93
N SER A 766 39.40 34.49 4.49
CA SER A 766 38.47 35.61 4.55
C SER A 766 38.86 36.70 5.54
N LYS A 767 39.63 36.39 6.60
CA LYS A 767 39.92 37.28 7.75
C LYS A 767 38.70 37.96 8.39
N ARG A 768 37.47 37.58 8.02
CA ARG A 768 36.21 38.21 8.49
C ARG A 768 35.81 37.81 9.92
N GLY A 769 36.49 36.81 10.50
CA GLY A 769 36.28 36.35 11.87
C GLY A 769 34.85 35.86 12.13
N CYS A 770 34.39 36.05 13.37
CA CYS A 770 33.04 35.68 13.80
C CYS A 770 31.98 36.44 12.98
N PRO A 771 31.07 35.76 12.27
CA PRO A 771 30.08 36.41 11.43
C PRO A 771 29.02 37.19 12.22
N TYR A 772 28.83 36.88 13.50
CA TYR A 772 27.93 37.60 14.40
C TYR A 772 28.58 38.93 14.84
N CYS A 773 29.82 38.90 15.35
CA CYS A 773 30.53 40.12 15.75
C CYS A 773 30.78 41.08 14.58
N ALA A 774 31.08 40.55 13.40
CA ALA A 774 31.25 41.37 12.19
C ALA A 774 29.90 41.91 11.63
N GLY A 775 28.77 41.51 12.21
CA GLY A 775 27.44 41.96 11.83
C GLY A 775 26.99 41.44 10.46
N TYR A 776 27.42 40.24 10.07
CA TYR A 776 26.88 39.50 8.93
C TYR A 776 25.73 38.56 9.32
N ARG A 777 25.60 38.26 10.62
CA ARG A 777 24.49 37.49 11.22
C ARG A 777 23.94 38.23 12.43
N VAL A 778 22.62 38.18 12.61
CA VAL A 778 21.95 38.76 13.77
C VAL A 778 22.27 37.96 15.04
N CYS A 779 22.55 38.68 16.13
CA CYS A 779 22.68 38.18 17.50
C CYS A 779 22.06 39.21 18.46
N LYS A 780 21.97 38.85 19.74
CA LYS A 780 21.36 39.70 20.76
C LYS A 780 22.10 41.03 20.97
N GLU A 781 23.38 41.12 20.61
CA GLU A 781 24.19 42.33 20.74
C GLU A 781 24.10 43.27 19.53
N ASN A 782 23.69 42.78 18.36
CA ASN A 782 23.72 43.54 17.11
C ASN A 782 22.36 43.67 16.39
N SER A 783 21.29 43.18 17.02
CA SER A 783 19.94 43.37 16.51
C SER A 783 19.53 44.85 16.56
N LEU A 784 18.62 45.24 15.68
CA LEU A 784 18.03 46.58 15.66
C LEU A 784 17.38 46.89 17.01
N ALA A 785 16.60 45.95 17.54
CA ALA A 785 15.89 46.15 18.79
C ALA A 785 16.83 46.33 20.00
N SER A 786 17.97 45.63 20.00
CA SER A 786 18.95 45.75 21.08
C SER A 786 19.70 47.09 21.07
N LEU A 787 20.05 47.61 19.89
CA LEU A 787 20.87 48.82 19.76
C LEU A 787 20.07 50.11 19.58
N TYR A 788 18.85 50.02 19.06
CA TYR A 788 17.97 51.16 18.80
C TYR A 788 16.54 50.89 19.30
N PRO A 789 16.35 50.73 20.62
CA PRO A 789 15.04 50.45 21.21
C PRO A 789 14.01 51.55 20.90
N GLU A 790 14.45 52.79 20.74
CA GLU A 790 13.57 53.91 20.33
C GLU A 790 12.96 53.71 18.93
N LEU A 791 13.72 53.12 18.00
CA LEU A 791 13.20 52.81 16.67
C LEU A 791 12.22 51.63 16.69
N VAL A 792 12.27 50.77 17.70
CA VAL A 792 11.28 49.69 17.87
C VAL A 792 9.90 50.25 18.16
N LYS A 793 9.80 51.39 18.86
CA LYS A 793 8.51 52.07 19.11
C LYS A 793 7.84 52.52 17.81
N GLU A 794 8.64 52.82 16.79
CA GLU A 794 8.17 53.18 15.46
C GLU A 794 8.05 51.98 14.51
N TRP A 795 8.25 50.75 14.99
CA TRP A 795 8.15 49.55 14.15
C TRP A 795 6.69 49.23 13.83
N ASP A 796 6.36 49.09 12.55
CA ASP A 796 4.99 48.76 12.15
C ASP A 796 4.80 47.24 12.08
N ASP A 797 4.40 46.61 13.19
CA ASP A 797 4.15 45.17 13.26
C ASP A 797 3.10 44.69 12.25
N ARG A 798 2.11 45.54 11.92
CA ARG A 798 1.06 45.20 10.95
C ARG A 798 1.62 45.10 9.54
N GLU A 799 2.50 46.04 9.16
CA GLU A 799 3.11 46.06 7.83
C GLU A 799 4.27 45.04 7.71
N ASN A 800 4.99 44.79 8.80
CA ASN A 800 6.14 43.89 8.82
C ASN A 800 5.78 42.42 9.08
N GLY A 801 4.53 42.14 9.46
CA GLY A 801 4.01 40.79 9.65
C GLY A 801 4.78 40.02 10.71
N THR A 802 5.41 38.91 10.32
CA THR A 802 6.15 38.04 11.24
C THR A 802 7.59 38.51 11.51
N LEU A 803 8.05 39.59 10.86
CA LEU A 803 9.41 40.07 10.99
C LEU A 803 9.56 40.96 12.24
N ASN A 804 10.32 40.47 13.22
CA ASN A 804 10.59 41.18 14.47
C ASN A 804 11.89 42.01 14.38
N ALA A 805 11.94 43.17 15.03
CA ALA A 805 13.13 44.01 15.12
C ALA A 805 14.33 43.33 15.82
N HIS A 806 14.11 42.33 16.66
CA HIS A 806 15.15 41.47 17.25
C HIS A 806 15.82 40.53 16.24
N ASP A 807 15.14 40.23 15.13
CA ASP A 807 15.64 39.31 14.09
C ASP A 807 16.32 40.06 12.93
N VAL A 808 16.47 41.37 13.04
CA VAL A 808 17.04 42.22 11.98
C VAL A 808 18.28 42.95 12.49
N LEU A 809 19.35 42.94 11.70
CA LEU A 809 20.56 43.71 11.99
C LEU A 809 20.28 45.22 11.92
N TYR A 810 20.86 46.01 12.83
CA TYR A 810 20.73 47.48 12.83
C TYR A 810 21.24 48.14 11.53
N LYS A 811 22.16 47.47 10.81
CA LYS A 811 22.72 47.91 9.53
C LYS A 811 22.12 47.20 8.31
N SER A 812 20.95 46.58 8.47
CA SER A 812 20.29 45.87 7.37
C SER A 812 19.78 46.82 6.29
N HIS A 813 20.02 46.49 5.03
CA HIS A 813 19.41 47.19 3.89
C HIS A 813 17.94 46.80 3.65
N LYS A 814 17.38 45.89 4.46
CA LYS A 814 16.00 45.44 4.33
C LYS A 814 15.04 46.60 4.58
N VAL A 815 14.15 46.84 3.63
CA VAL A 815 13.07 47.83 3.71
C VAL A 815 11.92 47.24 4.52
N VAL A 816 11.51 47.96 5.56
CA VAL A 816 10.47 47.59 6.51
C VAL A 816 9.51 48.77 6.71
N GLY A 817 8.30 48.48 7.20
CA GLY A 817 7.29 49.45 7.57
C GLY A 817 7.61 50.10 8.91
N TRP A 818 7.32 51.40 9.00
CA TRP A 818 7.46 52.23 10.19
C TRP A 818 6.19 53.02 10.40
N ILE A 819 5.84 53.28 11.66
CA ILE A 819 4.73 54.16 12.06
C ILE A 819 5.28 55.25 12.98
N CYS A 820 5.04 56.53 12.65
CA CYS A 820 5.47 57.63 13.51
C CYS A 820 4.43 57.91 14.62
N GLU A 821 4.78 58.78 15.57
CA GLU A 821 3.89 59.20 16.68
C GLU A 821 2.56 59.81 16.18
N GLU A 822 2.59 60.59 15.08
CA GLU A 822 1.40 61.13 14.41
C GLU A 822 0.57 60.08 13.63
N GLY A 823 0.93 58.79 13.71
CA GLY A 823 0.21 57.68 13.08
C GLY A 823 0.51 57.45 11.58
N HIS A 824 1.38 58.24 10.96
CA HIS A 824 1.75 58.04 9.55
C HIS A 824 2.57 56.76 9.35
N ARG A 825 2.11 55.90 8.43
CA ARG A 825 2.80 54.66 8.03
C ARG A 825 3.65 54.89 6.80
N TRP A 826 4.90 54.43 6.82
CA TRP A 826 5.85 54.65 5.73
C TRP A 826 6.92 53.56 5.66
N LYS A 827 7.63 53.44 4.53
CA LYS A 827 8.64 52.41 4.30
C LYS A 827 10.04 52.99 4.22
N ALA A 828 10.99 52.35 4.90
CA ALA A 828 12.41 52.67 4.80
C ALA A 828 13.28 51.48 5.18
N SER A 829 14.52 51.48 4.69
CA SER A 829 15.51 50.48 5.11
C SER A 829 15.94 50.71 6.57
N VAL A 830 16.22 49.63 7.29
CA VAL A 830 16.69 49.72 8.68
C VAL A 830 17.95 50.59 8.79
N ILE A 831 18.94 50.39 7.90
CA ILE A 831 20.16 51.19 7.89
C ILE A 831 19.90 52.69 7.64
N SER A 832 18.90 53.04 6.83
CA SER A 832 18.55 54.46 6.61
C SER A 832 17.91 55.12 7.83
N ARG A 833 17.27 54.33 8.71
CA ARG A 833 16.72 54.83 9.98
C ARG A 833 17.79 54.95 11.06
N THR A 834 18.73 54.00 11.12
CA THR A 834 19.79 53.96 12.13
C THR A 834 20.96 54.89 11.81
N ARG A 835 21.48 54.85 10.58
CA ARG A 835 22.65 55.65 10.16
C ARG A 835 22.25 57.02 9.63
N ASP A 836 21.34 57.04 8.66
CA ASP A 836 20.98 58.28 7.94
C ASP A 836 19.88 59.08 8.68
N LYS A 837 19.42 58.57 9.84
CA LYS A 837 18.40 59.15 10.71
C LYS A 837 17.17 59.62 9.95
N LYS A 838 16.80 58.90 8.89
CA LYS A 838 15.67 59.25 8.04
C LYS A 838 14.40 59.26 8.88
N GLN A 839 13.67 60.37 8.87
CA GLN A 839 12.41 60.56 9.59
C GLN A 839 11.21 60.36 8.67
N CYS A 840 10.01 60.32 9.28
CA CYS A 840 8.75 60.25 8.56
C CYS A 840 8.65 61.36 7.50
N PRO A 841 8.48 61.02 6.22
CA PRO A 841 8.42 62.02 5.15
C PRO A 841 7.14 62.87 5.18
N HIS A 842 6.09 62.41 5.88
CA HIS A 842 4.84 63.13 6.06
C HIS A 842 4.97 64.22 7.12
N CYS A 843 5.43 63.88 8.33
CA CYS A 843 5.70 64.86 9.40
C CYS A 843 6.73 65.93 9.01
N ARG A 844 7.74 65.57 8.19
CA ARG A 844 8.75 66.52 7.69
C ARG A 844 8.18 67.56 6.70
N LYS A 845 7.08 67.26 6.03
CA LYS A 845 6.41 68.20 5.11
C LYS A 845 5.50 69.16 5.87
N GLU A 846 4.91 68.73 6.98
CA GLU A 846 4.05 69.55 7.82
C GLU A 846 4.84 70.57 8.65
N SER A 847 6.06 70.23 9.12
CA SER A 847 6.93 71.16 9.85
C SER A 847 7.64 72.23 9.00
N ARG A 848 7.42 72.23 7.68
CA ARG A 848 7.98 73.20 6.72
C ARG A 848 6.94 74.18 6.15
N ARG A 849 5.67 74.05 6.56
CA ARG A 849 4.63 75.06 6.38
C ARG A 849 4.51 75.84 7.69
#